data_AF-A0A0Z8LLU4-F1
#
_entry.id   AF-A0A0Z8LLU4-F1
#
_cell.length_a   1.000
_cell.length_b   1.000
_cell.length_c   1.000
_cell.angle_alpha   90.00
_cell.angle_beta   90.00
_cell.angle_gamma   90.00
#
_symmetry.space_group_name_H-M   'P 1'
#
loop_
_entity.id
_entity.type
_entity.pdbx_description
1 polymer ?
#
loop_
_entity_poly.entity_id
_entity_poly.type
_entity_poly.pdbx_seq_one_letter_code
_entity_poly.pdbx_strand_id
1 'polypeptide(L)'
;MRKTSKKGKATRRPTKAELAQQERVKNITLRVLGLLFIAFAASRLGVFGVTSYNIFRLLFGSLAYLLLAGAFIYLLIPKVLREREGTISGFWLIVIGLLIEFQAYLDWTYQGSDLFGHTLKLALSDLAKFQVTAFLGGGMIGSIFYLPVSFLFANVGSFFIGLLVIAFGIFFVSPWSVYDVADGLAVAKDKLVETQVKRAELRTQKKAEREEKRQQELARLEEERLRLEEEEESARALALVDRHVDLETGEILEEEPVQVPIISEYDHLDIEDEFPIMLAEDDQPAQSNSVSQASEPNEFEKDETDVQIDFKPKQRLAYKLPSIDLFAPIKAKSQSNEKRIVRQNIKVLEDTFASFGIKVVVERAEIGPSVTKYEVKPAVGVRVNRISNLADDLALALAAKDVRIEAPIPGKSLVGIEVPNSEVATVPFRELWEQSKTDPDKLLEIPLGKAVNGSVRSFNLARMPHLLVAGSTGSGKSVAVNGIISSILMKAGPDQVKFMMIDPKMVELSVYNDIPHLLIPVVTNPRKAARALQKVVDEMEKRYELFSQIGVRNLEGYNAKVEEFNSRSEEKQIPLPLIVVIVDELADLMMVASKEVEDAIIRLGQKARAAGIHMILATQRPSVDVISGLIKANVPSRIAFAVSSGTDSRTILDENGAEKLLGRGDMLFKPIDENHPVRLQGSFISDDDVEAIVGFIKDQADADYDESFDPGEVAEGDGDSGFGDAGGDPLFNEARALVVETQKASASMIQRRLSVGFNRATRLMEELEAAGVIGPAEGTKPRKVLETQ
;
A
#
# COMPACT_ATOMS: atom_id res chain seq x y z
N MET A 1 -27.39 -43.71 79.16
CA MET A 1 -27.51 -43.84 77.67
C MET A 1 -28.51 -42.80 77.15
N ARG A 2 -28.08 -41.89 76.26
CA ARG A 2 -28.86 -41.32 75.12
C ARG A 2 -28.04 -40.17 74.49
N LYS A 3 -27.29 -40.46 73.42
CA LYS A 3 -26.74 -39.42 72.53
C LYS A 3 -27.80 -39.07 71.48
N THR A 4 -28.31 -37.84 71.51
CA THR A 4 -29.25 -37.33 70.49
C THR A 4 -28.48 -36.88 69.25
N SER A 5 -28.52 -37.68 68.19
CA SER A 5 -27.96 -37.32 66.89
C SER A 5 -28.83 -36.25 66.21
N LYS A 6 -28.29 -35.03 66.05
CA LYS A 6 -28.87 -34.02 65.15
C LYS A 6 -28.59 -34.44 63.70
N LYS A 7 -29.60 -34.96 63.00
CA LYS A 7 -29.54 -35.11 61.53
C LYS A 7 -29.39 -33.73 60.90
N GLY A 8 -28.28 -33.48 60.20
CA GLY A 8 -28.12 -32.29 59.36
C GLY A 8 -29.15 -32.31 58.22
N LYS A 9 -29.79 -31.17 57.96
CA LYS A 9 -30.61 -31.00 56.75
C LYS A 9 -29.68 -31.01 55.53
N ALA A 10 -29.80 -32.03 54.69
CA ALA A 10 -29.14 -32.04 53.39
C ALA A 10 -29.72 -30.89 52.53
N THR A 11 -28.88 -29.94 52.15
CA THR A 11 -29.26 -28.88 51.21
C THR A 11 -29.40 -29.48 49.82
N ARG A 12 -30.64 -29.54 49.33
CA ARG A 12 -30.96 -29.95 47.95
C ARG A 12 -30.17 -29.05 46.98
N ARG A 13 -29.30 -29.66 46.16
CA ARG A 13 -28.62 -28.92 45.07
C ARG A 13 -29.69 -28.36 44.11
N PRO A 14 -29.65 -27.07 43.76
CA PRO A 14 -30.63 -26.49 42.84
C PRO A 14 -30.48 -27.11 41.45
N THR A 15 -31.62 -27.36 40.82
CA THR A 15 -31.73 -27.83 39.44
C THR A 15 -31.28 -26.76 38.46
N LYS A 16 -30.95 -27.15 37.21
CA LYS A 16 -30.59 -26.19 36.14
C LYS A 16 -31.66 -25.11 35.91
N ALA A 17 -32.95 -25.44 36.12
CA ALA A 17 -34.05 -24.49 36.03
C ALA A 17 -34.06 -23.49 37.22
N GLU A 18 -33.88 -23.98 38.45
CA GLU A 18 -33.77 -23.13 39.66
C GLU A 18 -32.54 -22.19 39.57
N LEU A 19 -31.41 -22.66 39.05
CA LEU A 19 -30.21 -21.84 38.79
C LEU A 19 -30.48 -20.76 37.74
N ALA A 20 -31.06 -21.12 36.60
CA ALA A 20 -31.43 -20.15 35.55
C ALA A 20 -32.47 -19.13 36.04
N GLN A 21 -33.38 -19.52 36.94
CA GLN A 21 -34.31 -18.61 37.58
C GLN A 21 -33.61 -17.66 38.58
N GLN A 22 -32.67 -18.15 39.38
CA GLN A 22 -31.85 -17.33 40.26
C GLN A 22 -31.01 -16.30 39.48
N GLU A 23 -30.42 -16.69 38.35
CA GLU A 23 -29.70 -15.77 37.46
C GLU A 23 -30.62 -14.71 36.86
N ARG A 24 -31.82 -15.08 36.39
CA ARG A 24 -32.82 -14.12 35.88
C ARG A 24 -33.23 -13.12 36.97
N VAL A 25 -33.54 -13.59 38.18
CA VAL A 25 -33.90 -12.71 39.30
C VAL A 25 -32.74 -11.79 39.65
N LYS A 26 -31.52 -12.32 39.82
CA LYS A 26 -30.30 -11.54 40.09
C LYS A 26 -30.08 -10.44 39.04
N ASN A 27 -30.24 -10.77 37.76
CA ASN A 27 -30.06 -9.83 36.65
C ASN A 27 -31.15 -8.74 36.63
N ILE A 28 -32.40 -9.06 36.99
CA ILE A 28 -33.47 -8.07 37.13
C ILE A 28 -33.22 -7.17 38.34
N THR A 29 -32.88 -7.73 39.50
CA THR A 29 -32.57 -6.96 40.72
C THR A 29 -31.39 -6.00 40.50
N LEU A 30 -30.32 -6.45 39.83
CA LEU A 30 -29.19 -5.59 39.48
C LEU A 30 -29.57 -4.43 38.55
N ARG A 31 -30.45 -4.66 37.55
CA ARG A 31 -30.95 -3.59 36.67
C ARG A 31 -31.80 -2.58 37.43
N VAL A 32 -32.71 -3.03 38.29
CA VAL A 32 -33.56 -2.14 39.10
C VAL A 32 -32.73 -1.32 40.07
N LEU A 33 -31.74 -1.93 40.74
CA LEU A 33 -30.82 -1.23 41.63
C LEU A 33 -29.96 -0.20 40.87
N GLY A 34 -29.48 -0.55 39.67
CA GLY A 34 -28.73 0.35 38.79
C GLY A 34 -29.57 1.54 38.30
N LEU A 35 -30.82 1.31 37.89
CA LEU A 35 -31.75 2.37 37.48
C LEU A 35 -32.07 3.32 38.64
N LEU A 36 -32.27 2.80 39.86
CA LEU A 36 -32.46 3.62 41.06
C LEU A 36 -31.21 4.45 41.36
N PHE A 37 -30.02 3.86 41.32
CA PHE A 37 -28.75 4.56 41.54
C PHE A 37 -28.54 5.70 40.53
N ILE A 38 -28.79 5.45 39.24
CA ILE A 38 -28.72 6.47 38.18
C ILE A 38 -29.77 7.57 38.42
N ALA A 39 -30.99 7.23 38.82
CA ALA A 39 -32.03 8.21 39.13
C ALA A 39 -31.63 9.12 40.32
N PHE A 40 -31.06 8.57 41.39
CA PHE A 40 -30.55 9.36 42.52
C PHE A 40 -29.37 10.26 42.12
N ALA A 41 -28.44 9.75 41.31
CA ALA A 41 -27.32 10.55 40.81
C ALA A 41 -27.78 11.68 39.87
N ALA A 42 -28.67 11.40 38.92
CA ALA A 42 -29.16 12.39 37.96
C ALA A 42 -30.00 13.49 38.63
N SER A 43 -30.89 13.10 39.56
CA SER A 43 -31.75 14.04 40.30
C SER A 43 -31.01 14.83 41.39
N ARG A 44 -29.78 14.44 41.75
CA ARG A 44 -28.98 15.00 42.85
C ARG A 44 -29.75 15.05 44.19
N LEU A 45 -30.66 14.11 44.42
CA LEU A 45 -31.51 14.09 45.62
C LEU A 45 -30.71 13.72 46.88
N GLY A 46 -30.60 14.69 47.79
CA GLY A 46 -29.89 14.55 49.07
C GLY A 46 -28.38 14.36 48.91
N VAL A 47 -27.68 14.20 50.05
CA VAL A 47 -26.22 13.99 50.08
C VAL A 47 -25.81 12.79 49.23
N PHE A 48 -26.60 11.70 49.24
CA PHE A 48 -26.34 10.51 48.42
C PHE A 48 -26.36 10.80 46.91
N GLY A 49 -27.39 11.50 46.42
CA GLY A 49 -27.50 11.86 45.01
C GLY A 49 -26.40 12.82 44.56
N VAL A 50 -26.13 13.87 45.34
CA VAL A 50 -25.04 14.83 45.06
C VAL A 50 -23.68 14.15 45.05
N THR A 51 -23.40 13.29 46.03
CA THR A 51 -22.12 12.54 46.11
C THR A 51 -21.97 11.60 44.92
N SER A 52 -23.03 10.83 44.59
CA SER A 52 -23.02 9.92 43.45
C SER A 52 -22.78 10.66 42.13
N TYR A 53 -23.44 11.81 41.93
CA TYR A 53 -23.19 12.67 40.77
C TYR A 53 -21.74 13.18 40.74
N ASN A 54 -21.20 13.66 41.86
CA ASN A 54 -19.82 14.15 41.92
C ASN A 54 -18.77 13.05 41.69
N ILE A 55 -19.06 11.78 41.99
CA ILE A 55 -18.18 10.65 41.62
C ILE A 55 -18.16 10.46 40.09
N PHE A 56 -19.30 10.51 39.40
CA PHE A 56 -19.31 10.47 37.92
C PHE A 56 -18.64 11.71 37.30
N ARG A 57 -18.83 12.88 37.90
CA ARG A 57 -18.22 14.15 37.46
C ARG A 57 -16.72 14.25 37.75
N LEU A 58 -16.20 13.53 38.74
CA LEU A 58 -14.75 13.36 38.91
C LEU A 58 -14.16 12.61 37.70
N LEU A 59 -14.79 11.52 37.29
CA LEU A 59 -14.29 10.68 36.20
C LEU A 59 -14.49 11.32 34.81
N PHE A 60 -15.69 11.82 34.53
CA PHE A 60 -16.13 12.26 33.19
C PHE A 60 -16.46 13.76 33.09
N GLY A 61 -16.13 14.53 34.12
CA GLY A 61 -16.29 15.98 34.12
C GLY A 61 -17.74 16.43 33.94
N SER A 62 -17.92 17.47 33.14
CA SER A 62 -19.24 18.02 32.82
C SER A 62 -20.10 17.08 31.97
N LEU A 63 -19.51 16.04 31.35
CA LEU A 63 -20.21 15.02 30.54
C LEU A 63 -21.02 14.00 31.37
N ALA A 64 -20.91 14.02 32.71
CA ALA A 64 -21.54 13.05 33.61
C ALA A 64 -23.04 12.82 33.34
N TYR A 65 -23.80 13.85 32.97
CA TYR A 65 -25.23 13.72 32.65
C TYR A 65 -25.51 12.90 31.38
N LEU A 66 -24.71 13.08 30.33
CA LEU A 66 -24.85 12.36 29.07
C LEU A 66 -24.62 10.86 29.31
N LEU A 67 -23.61 10.52 30.13
CA LEU A 67 -23.31 9.14 30.50
C LEU A 67 -24.34 8.51 31.44
N LEU A 68 -24.89 9.27 32.39
CA LEU A 68 -26.01 8.81 33.22
C LEU A 68 -27.25 8.52 32.36
N ALA A 69 -27.56 9.37 31.38
CA ALA A 69 -28.66 9.15 30.44
C ALA A 69 -28.41 7.95 29.52
N GLY A 70 -27.19 7.82 28.98
CA GLY A 70 -26.78 6.67 28.17
C GLY A 70 -26.85 5.35 28.94
N ALA A 71 -26.37 5.34 30.20
CA ALA A 71 -26.47 4.17 31.08
C ALA A 71 -27.92 3.81 31.43
N PHE A 72 -28.79 4.81 31.65
CA PHE A 72 -30.22 4.63 31.88
C PHE A 72 -30.89 3.94 30.67
N ILE A 73 -30.66 4.48 29.46
CA ILE A 73 -31.15 3.91 28.20
C ILE A 73 -30.61 2.48 27.99
N TYR A 74 -29.31 2.26 28.20
CA TYR A 74 -28.65 0.96 28.06
C TYR A 74 -29.20 -0.12 29.00
N LEU A 75 -29.69 0.25 30.19
CA LEU A 75 -30.35 -0.68 31.13
C LEU A 75 -31.81 -1.00 30.76
N LEU A 76 -32.48 -0.11 30.04
CA LEU A 76 -33.86 -0.30 29.53
C LEU A 76 -33.92 -1.06 28.20
N ILE A 77 -32.91 -0.93 27.33
CA ILE A 77 -32.88 -1.59 26.02
C ILE A 77 -32.88 -3.13 26.17
N PRO A 78 -33.78 -3.87 25.48
CA PRO A 78 -33.81 -5.33 25.52
C PRO A 78 -32.61 -5.94 24.79
N LYS A 79 -32.22 -7.16 25.19
CA LYS A 79 -30.95 -7.79 24.76
C LYS A 79 -30.81 -7.89 23.23
N VAL A 80 -31.89 -8.12 22.50
CA VAL A 80 -31.94 -8.24 21.03
C VAL A 80 -31.42 -6.97 20.32
N LEU A 81 -31.64 -5.79 20.89
CA LEU A 81 -31.15 -4.51 20.34
C LEU A 81 -29.68 -4.23 20.69
N ARG A 82 -29.06 -5.05 21.56
CA ARG A 82 -27.65 -4.95 21.97
C ARG A 82 -26.73 -5.83 21.11
N GLU A 83 -27.28 -6.66 20.23
CA GLU A 83 -26.54 -7.64 19.42
C GLU A 83 -26.13 -7.11 18.04
N ARG A 84 -26.33 -5.81 17.75
CA ARG A 84 -25.67 -5.13 16.61
C ARG A 84 -24.23 -4.78 16.95
N GLU A 85 -23.30 -5.47 16.30
CA GLU A 85 -21.86 -5.14 16.29
C GLU A 85 -21.63 -3.67 15.88
N GLY A 86 -20.55 -3.05 16.36
CA GLY A 86 -20.22 -1.64 16.10
C GLY A 86 -20.91 -0.61 17.00
N THR A 87 -22.18 -0.82 17.40
CA THR A 87 -22.97 0.21 18.10
C THR A 87 -22.41 0.65 19.46
N ILE A 88 -21.90 -0.30 20.26
CA ILE A 88 -21.31 -0.01 21.58
C ILE A 88 -19.94 0.67 21.44
N SER A 89 -19.11 0.25 20.49
CA SER A 89 -17.81 0.88 20.21
C SER A 89 -17.97 2.29 19.66
N GLY A 90 -18.92 2.52 18.75
CA GLY A 90 -19.22 3.84 18.22
C GLY A 90 -19.71 4.81 19.31
N PHE A 91 -20.58 4.36 20.22
CA PHE A 91 -21.00 5.15 21.39
C PHE A 91 -19.80 5.58 22.25
N TRP A 92 -18.87 4.66 22.55
CA TRP A 92 -17.68 5.01 23.34
C TRP A 92 -16.71 5.93 22.61
N LEU A 93 -16.57 5.83 21.28
CA LEU A 93 -15.80 6.79 20.49
C LEU A 93 -16.40 8.20 20.56
N ILE A 94 -17.72 8.36 20.39
CA ILE A 94 -18.41 9.65 20.55
C ILE A 94 -18.14 10.24 21.94
N VAL A 95 -18.23 9.41 22.99
CA VAL A 95 -17.92 9.83 24.37
C VAL A 95 -16.47 10.28 24.49
N ILE A 96 -15.50 9.53 23.99
CA ILE A 96 -14.07 9.89 24.09
C ILE A 96 -13.78 11.22 23.38
N GLY A 97 -14.30 11.42 22.17
CA GLY A 97 -14.10 12.68 21.44
C GLY A 97 -14.71 13.89 22.17
N LEU A 98 -15.92 13.75 22.71
CA LEU A 98 -16.55 14.79 23.53
C LEU A 98 -15.77 15.07 24.85
N LEU A 99 -15.18 14.05 25.47
CA LEU A 99 -14.33 14.23 26.65
C LEU A 99 -13.04 15.02 26.30
N ILE A 100 -12.46 14.81 25.11
CA ILE A 100 -11.32 15.58 24.61
C ILE A 100 -11.73 17.02 24.34
N GLU A 101 -12.83 17.27 23.61
CA GLU A 101 -13.32 18.62 23.32
C GLU A 101 -13.63 19.42 24.60
N PHE A 102 -14.31 18.82 25.57
CA PHE A 102 -14.63 19.47 26.83
C PHE A 102 -13.38 19.77 27.66
N GLN A 103 -12.33 18.94 27.56
CA GLN A 103 -11.06 19.19 28.22
C GLN A 103 -10.23 20.27 27.52
N ALA A 104 -10.23 20.29 26.19
CA ALA A 104 -9.62 21.34 25.36
C ALA A 104 -10.25 22.72 25.65
N TYR A 105 -11.57 22.77 25.81
CA TYR A 105 -12.30 23.96 26.23
C TYR A 105 -11.95 24.42 27.67
N LEU A 106 -11.76 23.47 28.59
CA LEU A 106 -11.30 23.80 29.95
C LEU A 106 -9.89 24.40 29.92
N ASP A 107 -8.98 23.84 29.12
CA ASP A 107 -7.61 24.34 28.95
C ASP A 107 -7.58 25.75 28.34
N TRP A 108 -8.35 25.97 27.28
CA TRP A 108 -8.52 27.26 26.62
C TRP A 108 -9.01 28.34 27.60
N THR A 109 -9.87 27.96 28.53
CA THR A 109 -10.44 28.85 29.55
C THR A 109 -9.50 29.09 30.74
N TYR A 110 -8.60 28.15 31.04
CA TYR A 110 -7.78 28.18 32.26
C TYR A 110 -6.38 28.80 32.05
N GLN A 111 -5.75 28.60 30.89
CA GLN A 111 -4.42 29.14 30.54
C GLN A 111 -3.31 28.88 31.59
N GLY A 112 -3.39 27.76 32.32
CA GLY A 112 -2.44 27.36 33.37
C GLY A 112 -1.64 26.11 33.00
N SER A 113 -0.42 25.96 33.54
CA SER A 113 0.52 24.90 33.15
C SER A 113 0.22 23.49 33.71
N ASP A 114 -0.60 23.36 34.76
CA ASP A 114 -1.02 22.07 35.32
C ASP A 114 -2.54 21.91 35.27
N LEU A 115 -3.04 21.59 34.07
CA LEU A 115 -4.45 21.32 33.83
C LEU A 115 -4.96 20.10 34.61
N PHE A 116 -4.14 19.07 34.78
CA PHE A 116 -4.53 17.81 35.43
C PHE A 116 -4.73 18.01 36.94
N GLY A 117 -3.75 18.59 37.63
CA GLY A 117 -3.84 18.92 39.04
C GLY A 117 -4.94 19.96 39.32
N HIS A 118 -5.14 20.93 38.43
CA HIS A 118 -6.26 21.87 38.54
C HIS A 118 -7.63 21.19 38.43
N THR A 119 -7.83 20.33 37.42
CA THR A 119 -9.08 19.55 37.24
C THR A 119 -9.37 18.69 38.47
N LEU A 120 -8.36 17.98 38.99
CA LEU A 120 -8.48 17.15 40.20
C LEU A 120 -8.82 17.98 41.45
N LYS A 121 -8.16 19.13 41.63
CA LYS A 121 -8.39 20.03 42.78
C LYS A 121 -9.79 20.62 42.77
N LEU A 122 -10.31 21.02 41.61
CA LEU A 122 -11.70 21.45 41.44
C LEU A 122 -12.68 20.32 41.77
N ALA A 123 -12.45 19.11 41.23
CA ALA A 123 -13.32 17.96 41.45
C ALA A 123 -13.40 17.57 42.93
N LEU A 124 -12.25 17.51 43.62
CA LEU A 124 -12.18 17.17 45.04
C LEU A 124 -12.75 18.27 45.94
N SER A 125 -12.59 19.55 45.59
CA SER A 125 -13.22 20.67 46.30
C SER A 125 -14.75 20.58 46.25
N ASP A 126 -15.32 20.36 45.07
CA ASP A 126 -16.77 20.25 44.89
C ASP A 126 -17.34 18.98 45.54
N LEU A 127 -16.61 17.87 45.48
CA LEU A 127 -16.97 16.63 46.18
C LEU A 127 -16.95 16.82 47.71
N ALA A 128 -15.90 17.42 48.27
CA ALA A 128 -15.77 17.65 49.71
C ALA A 128 -16.80 18.65 50.28
N LYS A 129 -17.23 19.62 49.46
CA LYS A 129 -18.28 20.60 49.82
C LYS A 129 -19.70 20.13 49.53
N PHE A 130 -19.88 18.96 48.92
CA PHE A 130 -21.17 18.47 48.40
C PHE A 130 -21.87 19.50 47.50
N GLN A 131 -21.12 20.11 46.58
CA GLN A 131 -21.60 21.15 45.67
C GLN A 131 -21.26 20.81 44.21
N VAL A 132 -21.94 21.48 43.28
CA VAL A 132 -21.74 21.32 41.83
C VAL A 132 -21.75 22.70 41.19
N THR A 133 -20.60 23.39 41.20
CA THR A 133 -20.50 24.79 40.76
C THR A 133 -19.48 25.01 39.64
N ALA A 134 -18.33 24.32 39.66
CA ALA A 134 -17.30 24.47 38.63
C ALA A 134 -17.64 23.78 37.30
N PHE A 135 -17.20 24.34 36.17
CA PHE A 135 -17.07 23.57 34.93
C PHE A 135 -15.81 22.70 35.03
N LEU A 136 -15.90 21.42 34.67
CA LEU A 136 -14.87 20.41 34.95
C LEU A 136 -14.33 19.68 33.71
N GLY A 137 -14.56 20.27 32.52
CA GLY A 137 -14.11 19.70 31.25
C GLY A 137 -14.55 18.26 31.05
N GLY A 138 -13.63 17.42 30.58
CA GLY A 138 -13.82 15.97 30.46
C GLY A 138 -13.46 15.19 31.73
N GLY A 139 -13.12 15.87 32.84
CA GLY A 139 -12.72 15.24 34.09
C GLY A 139 -11.41 14.45 33.98
N MET A 140 -11.21 13.50 34.90
CA MET A 140 -9.97 12.74 34.99
C MET A 140 -9.74 11.79 33.80
N ILE A 141 -10.80 11.31 33.15
CA ILE A 141 -10.68 10.46 31.95
C ILE A 141 -10.44 11.32 30.71
N GLY A 142 -11.14 12.46 30.59
CA GLY A 142 -10.88 13.42 29.51
C GLY A 142 -9.46 13.99 29.55
N SER A 143 -8.91 14.27 30.73
CA SER A 143 -7.52 14.73 30.86
C SER A 143 -6.48 13.68 30.44
N ILE A 144 -6.73 12.39 30.69
CA ILE A 144 -5.87 11.29 30.21
C ILE A 144 -5.85 11.20 28.68
N PHE A 145 -7.02 11.34 28.01
CA PHE A 145 -7.08 11.32 26.54
C PHE A 145 -6.59 12.63 25.91
N TYR A 146 -6.82 13.78 26.56
CA TYR A 146 -6.41 15.09 26.08
C TYR A 146 -4.89 15.29 26.12
N LEU A 147 -4.21 14.88 27.20
CA LEU A 147 -2.78 15.16 27.42
C LEU A 147 -1.86 14.71 26.26
N PRO A 148 -1.93 13.47 25.71
CA PRO A 148 -1.11 13.08 24.57
C PRO A 148 -1.51 13.81 23.27
N VAL A 149 -2.79 14.15 23.09
CA VAL A 149 -3.28 14.84 21.90
C VAL A 149 -2.83 16.30 21.88
N SER A 150 -2.92 17.01 23.02
CA SER A 150 -2.47 18.39 23.13
C SER A 150 -0.95 18.54 23.14
N PHE A 151 -0.22 17.52 23.61
CA PHE A 151 1.23 17.44 23.44
C PHE A 151 1.65 17.35 21.96
N LEU A 152 0.93 16.55 21.15
CA LEU A 152 1.26 16.34 19.74
C LEU A 152 0.75 17.46 18.80
N PHE A 153 -0.44 18.00 19.06
CA PHE A 153 -1.15 18.88 18.12
C PHE A 153 -1.55 20.25 18.70
N ALA A 154 -1.02 20.60 19.87
CA ALA A 154 -1.47 21.73 20.70
C ALA A 154 -2.96 21.65 21.09
N ASN A 155 -3.42 22.61 21.90
CA ASN A 155 -4.83 22.66 22.31
C ASN A 155 -5.78 22.84 21.10
N VAL A 156 -5.40 23.66 20.11
CA VAL A 156 -6.20 23.86 18.88
C VAL A 156 -6.41 22.55 18.11
N GLY A 157 -5.36 21.74 17.93
CA GLY A 157 -5.48 20.44 17.27
C GLY A 157 -6.28 19.42 18.08
N SER A 158 -6.39 19.59 19.40
CA SER A 158 -7.18 18.71 20.27
C SER A 158 -8.68 18.79 19.96
N PHE A 159 -9.20 19.96 19.57
CA PHE A 159 -10.57 20.08 19.05
C PHE A 159 -10.77 19.34 17.73
N PHE A 160 -9.81 19.43 16.81
CA PHE A 160 -9.87 18.74 15.52
C PHE A 160 -9.84 17.21 15.67
N ILE A 161 -8.94 16.69 16.51
CA ILE A 161 -8.87 15.27 16.84
C ILE A 161 -10.13 14.80 17.59
N GLY A 162 -10.65 15.61 18.52
CA GLY A 162 -11.94 15.35 19.18
C GLY A 162 -13.09 15.16 18.19
N LEU A 163 -13.24 16.11 17.26
CA LEU A 163 -14.27 16.08 16.22
C LEU A 163 -14.12 14.89 15.26
N LEU A 164 -12.90 14.52 14.87
CA LEU A 164 -12.63 13.31 14.08
C LEU A 164 -13.04 12.03 14.82
N VAL A 165 -12.71 11.92 16.10
CA VAL A 165 -13.08 10.76 16.94
C VAL A 165 -14.61 10.67 17.09
N ILE A 166 -15.31 11.80 17.22
CA ILE A 166 -16.78 11.85 17.18
C ILE A 166 -17.31 11.39 15.81
N ALA A 167 -16.74 11.86 14.70
CA ALA A 167 -17.17 11.49 13.35
C ALA A 167 -17.01 9.98 13.09
N PHE A 168 -15.88 9.38 13.48
CA PHE A 168 -15.71 7.92 13.46
C PHE A 168 -16.73 7.22 14.36
N GLY A 169 -16.97 7.74 15.57
CA GLY A 169 -17.98 7.17 16.47
C GLY A 169 -19.39 7.18 15.88
N ILE A 170 -19.79 8.26 15.20
CA ILE A 170 -21.06 8.36 14.47
C ILE A 170 -21.11 7.35 13.32
N PHE A 171 -20.02 7.20 12.56
CA PHE A 171 -19.93 6.20 11.50
C PHE A 171 -20.14 4.78 12.02
N PHE A 172 -19.50 4.39 13.13
CA PHE A 172 -19.69 3.07 13.77
C PHE A 172 -21.08 2.84 14.41
N VAL A 173 -21.86 3.89 14.70
CA VAL A 173 -23.26 3.78 15.13
C VAL A 173 -24.22 3.75 13.92
N SER A 174 -23.82 4.35 12.81
CA SER A 174 -24.62 4.46 11.59
C SER A 174 -24.79 3.09 10.90
N PRO A 175 -25.93 2.82 10.22
CA PRO A 175 -26.07 1.67 9.34
C PRO A 175 -25.36 1.82 7.98
N TRP A 176 -24.64 2.93 7.74
CA TRP A 176 -23.99 3.22 6.46
C TRP A 176 -22.68 2.44 6.27
N SER A 177 -22.48 1.90 5.07
CA SER A 177 -21.17 1.42 4.63
C SER A 177 -20.25 2.57 4.22
N VAL A 178 -18.96 2.28 4.04
CA VAL A 178 -17.98 3.25 3.50
C VAL A 178 -18.41 3.76 2.12
N TYR A 179 -19.03 2.90 1.31
CA TYR A 179 -19.52 3.24 -0.03
C TYR A 179 -20.73 4.19 0.02
N ASP A 180 -21.70 3.95 0.91
CA ASP A 180 -22.86 4.85 1.08
C ASP A 180 -22.43 6.28 1.49
N VAL A 181 -21.36 6.40 2.27
CA VAL A 181 -20.78 7.69 2.67
C VAL A 181 -20.04 8.35 1.50
N ALA A 182 -19.33 7.58 0.68
CA ALA A 182 -18.67 8.09 -0.52
C ALA A 182 -19.69 8.59 -1.57
N ASP A 183 -20.74 7.83 -1.82
CA ASP A 183 -21.84 8.21 -2.72
C ASP A 183 -22.61 9.43 -2.17
N GLY A 184 -22.83 9.47 -0.86
CA GLY A 184 -23.40 10.64 -0.18
C GLY A 184 -22.53 11.89 -0.31
N LEU A 185 -21.20 11.75 -0.24
CA LEU A 185 -20.24 12.84 -0.48
C LEU A 185 -20.20 13.29 -1.95
N ALA A 186 -20.31 12.36 -2.90
CA ALA A 186 -20.44 12.69 -4.32
C ALA A 186 -21.71 13.51 -4.59
N VAL A 187 -22.87 13.03 -4.15
CA VAL A 187 -24.15 13.75 -4.28
C VAL A 187 -24.15 15.09 -3.52
N ALA A 188 -23.48 15.17 -2.37
CA ALA A 188 -23.30 16.43 -1.64
C ALA A 188 -22.42 17.42 -2.41
N LYS A 189 -21.31 16.96 -3.02
CA LYS A 189 -20.44 17.75 -3.89
C LYS A 189 -21.20 18.27 -5.10
N ASP A 190 -21.97 17.43 -5.77
CA ASP A 190 -22.77 17.81 -6.94
C ASP A 190 -23.83 18.86 -6.57
N LYS A 191 -24.54 18.69 -5.45
CA LYS A 191 -25.45 19.73 -4.92
C LYS A 191 -24.74 21.01 -4.49
N LEU A 192 -23.50 20.93 -4.01
CA LEU A 192 -22.70 22.11 -3.66
C LEU A 192 -22.29 22.87 -4.92
N VAL A 193 -21.88 22.17 -5.98
CA VAL A 193 -21.61 22.72 -7.31
C VAL A 193 -22.89 23.36 -7.88
N GLU A 194 -24.02 22.65 -7.87
CA GLU A 194 -25.32 23.18 -8.33
C GLU A 194 -25.74 24.43 -7.55
N THR A 195 -25.52 24.44 -6.23
CA THR A 195 -25.81 25.61 -5.37
C THR A 195 -24.84 26.76 -5.61
N GLN A 196 -23.57 26.48 -5.94
CA GLN A 196 -22.60 27.51 -6.32
C GLN A 196 -22.91 28.10 -7.70
N VAL A 197 -23.32 27.28 -8.68
CA VAL A 197 -23.80 27.72 -10.00
C VAL A 197 -25.04 28.60 -9.83
N LYS A 198 -26.08 28.15 -9.12
CA LYS A 198 -27.26 28.97 -8.83
C LYS A 198 -26.93 30.27 -8.07
N ARG A 199 -25.94 30.27 -7.18
CA ARG A 199 -25.46 31.49 -6.51
C ARG A 199 -24.63 32.40 -7.42
N ALA A 200 -23.95 31.85 -8.43
CA ALA A 200 -23.23 32.61 -9.44
C ALA A 200 -24.23 33.26 -10.42
N GLU A 201 -25.23 32.52 -10.90
CA GLU A 201 -26.35 33.00 -11.72
C GLU A 201 -27.14 34.11 -11.01
N LEU A 202 -27.48 33.92 -9.73
CA LEU A 202 -28.17 34.97 -8.97
C LEU A 202 -27.28 36.19 -8.67
N ARG A 203 -25.95 36.06 -8.77
CA ARG A 203 -24.99 37.18 -8.69
C ARG A 203 -24.82 37.87 -10.04
N THR A 204 -24.86 37.16 -11.17
CA THR A 204 -24.83 37.78 -12.51
C THR A 204 -26.14 38.50 -12.80
N GLN A 205 -27.30 37.91 -12.49
CA GLN A 205 -28.60 38.59 -12.57
C GLN A 205 -28.63 39.88 -11.73
N LYS A 206 -28.18 39.84 -10.47
CA LYS A 206 -28.11 41.04 -9.62
C LYS A 206 -27.05 42.07 -10.04
N LYS A 207 -26.08 41.69 -10.88
CA LYS A 207 -25.17 42.64 -11.54
C LYS A 207 -25.85 43.27 -12.75
N ALA A 208 -26.47 42.47 -13.62
CA ALA A 208 -27.23 42.94 -14.77
C ALA A 208 -28.34 43.92 -14.36
N GLU A 209 -29.16 43.58 -13.35
CA GLU A 209 -30.23 44.47 -12.83
C GLU A 209 -29.67 45.79 -12.24
N ARG A 210 -28.43 45.78 -11.74
CA ARG A 210 -27.74 47.01 -11.29
C ARG A 210 -27.15 47.81 -12.45
N GLU A 211 -26.65 47.14 -13.48
CA GLU A 211 -26.14 47.77 -14.69
C GLU A 211 -27.27 48.38 -15.52
N GLU A 212 -28.42 47.70 -15.67
CA GLU A 212 -29.65 48.26 -16.25
C GLU A 212 -30.14 49.48 -15.48
N LYS A 213 -30.20 49.43 -14.13
CA LYS A 213 -30.57 50.61 -13.33
C LYS A 213 -29.58 51.75 -13.49
N ARG A 214 -28.27 51.45 -13.57
CA ARG A 214 -27.25 52.48 -13.80
C ARG A 214 -27.30 53.05 -15.23
N GLN A 215 -27.67 52.25 -16.23
CA GLN A 215 -27.91 52.71 -17.60
C GLN A 215 -29.18 53.55 -17.69
N GLN A 216 -30.27 53.18 -17.00
CA GLN A 216 -31.48 54.02 -16.91
C GLN A 216 -31.21 55.33 -16.17
N GLU A 217 -30.41 55.31 -15.10
CA GLU A 217 -30.00 56.52 -14.38
C GLU A 217 -29.10 57.41 -15.23
N LEU A 218 -28.12 56.84 -15.95
CA LEU A 218 -27.28 57.56 -16.91
C LEU A 218 -28.07 58.14 -18.08
N ALA A 219 -28.98 57.36 -18.70
CA ALA A 219 -29.83 57.83 -19.79
C ALA A 219 -30.77 58.97 -19.33
N ARG A 220 -31.25 58.91 -18.08
CA ARG A 220 -32.07 59.98 -17.50
C ARG A 220 -31.26 61.25 -17.21
N LEU A 221 -30.01 61.09 -16.74
CA LEU A 221 -29.07 62.20 -16.58
C LEU A 221 -28.64 62.78 -17.93
N GLU A 222 -28.54 61.96 -18.98
CA GLU A 222 -28.23 62.37 -20.35
C GLU A 222 -29.42 63.09 -20.99
N GLU A 223 -30.65 62.65 -20.74
CA GLU A 223 -31.89 63.34 -21.14
C GLU A 223 -32.08 64.68 -20.39
N GLU A 224 -31.73 64.75 -19.08
CA GLU A 224 -31.63 66.03 -18.35
C GLU A 224 -30.51 66.93 -18.90
N ARG A 225 -29.35 66.35 -19.24
CA ARG A 225 -28.19 67.09 -19.77
C ARG A 225 -28.46 67.64 -21.16
N LEU A 226 -29.13 66.88 -22.04
CA LEU A 226 -29.59 67.32 -23.35
C LEU A 226 -30.64 68.42 -23.22
N ARG A 227 -31.58 68.33 -22.28
CA ARG A 227 -32.51 69.45 -21.98
C ARG A 227 -31.79 70.71 -21.52
N LEU A 228 -30.79 70.56 -20.65
CA LEU A 228 -29.97 71.70 -20.20
C LEU A 228 -29.08 72.25 -21.33
N GLU A 229 -28.62 71.41 -22.25
CA GLU A 229 -27.90 71.84 -23.45
C GLU A 229 -28.84 72.49 -24.49
N GLU A 230 -30.10 72.08 -24.63
CA GLU A 230 -31.14 72.79 -25.41
C GLU A 230 -31.54 74.12 -24.76
N GLU A 231 -31.65 74.18 -23.43
CA GLU A 231 -31.85 75.44 -22.68
C GLU A 231 -30.63 76.37 -22.80
N GLU A 232 -29.40 75.84 -22.76
CA GLU A 232 -28.19 76.62 -23.01
C GLU A 232 -28.03 77.03 -24.49
N GLU A 233 -28.34 76.18 -25.48
CA GLU A 233 -28.29 76.54 -26.90
C GLU A 233 -29.36 77.59 -27.23
N SER A 234 -30.58 77.44 -26.72
CA SER A 234 -31.61 78.47 -26.90
C SER A 234 -31.24 79.78 -26.19
N ALA A 235 -30.61 79.74 -25.01
CA ALA A 235 -30.06 80.93 -24.36
C ALA A 235 -28.85 81.53 -25.10
N ARG A 236 -27.96 80.72 -25.68
CA ARG A 236 -26.81 81.16 -26.49
C ARG A 236 -27.24 81.72 -27.84
N ALA A 237 -28.26 81.13 -28.47
CA ALA A 237 -28.89 81.67 -29.68
C ALA A 237 -29.59 83.01 -29.39
N LEU A 238 -30.22 83.16 -28.22
CA LEU A 238 -30.78 84.44 -27.76
C LEU A 238 -29.68 85.47 -27.45
N ALA A 239 -28.51 85.04 -26.96
CA ALA A 239 -27.36 85.90 -26.66
C ALA A 239 -26.53 86.29 -27.91
N LEU A 240 -26.54 85.48 -28.97
CA LEU A 240 -25.88 85.77 -30.26
C LEU A 240 -26.65 86.79 -31.12
N VAL A 241 -27.90 87.11 -30.75
CA VAL A 241 -28.71 88.14 -31.42
C VAL A 241 -28.46 89.56 -30.86
N ASP A 242 -27.79 89.70 -29.71
CA ASP A 242 -27.51 91.00 -29.09
C ASP A 242 -26.01 91.28 -28.86
N ARG A 243 -25.30 91.52 -29.98
CA ARG A 243 -24.30 92.59 -30.01
C ARG A 243 -23.95 93.12 -31.42
N HIS A 244 -24.63 94.22 -31.77
CA HIS A 244 -24.07 95.38 -32.47
C HIS A 244 -23.36 95.14 -33.81
N VAL A 245 -24.17 95.11 -34.87
CA VAL A 245 -23.83 95.80 -36.12
C VAL A 245 -23.92 97.31 -35.86
N ASP A 246 -22.90 98.08 -36.26
CA ASP A 246 -22.98 99.54 -36.40
C ASP A 246 -22.84 99.93 -37.88
N LEU A 247 -23.47 101.04 -38.28
CA LEU A 247 -24.21 101.13 -39.54
C LEU A 247 -23.60 102.05 -40.61
N GLU A 248 -22.36 102.54 -40.46
CA GLU A 248 -21.84 103.64 -41.29
C GLU A 248 -20.60 103.39 -42.19
N THR A 249 -19.76 102.35 -41.99
CA THR A 249 -18.44 102.30 -42.69
C THR A 249 -18.00 101.02 -43.40
N GLY A 250 -18.67 99.87 -43.23
CA GLY A 250 -18.63 98.77 -44.22
C GLY A 250 -17.28 98.15 -44.63
N GLU A 251 -16.22 98.22 -43.81
CA GLU A 251 -14.93 97.58 -44.09
C GLU A 251 -14.67 96.32 -43.24
N ILE A 252 -13.92 95.39 -43.83
CA ILE A 252 -13.47 94.10 -43.27
C ILE A 252 -11.98 94.25 -42.94
N LEU A 253 -11.49 93.63 -41.86
CA LEU A 253 -10.06 93.43 -41.63
C LEU A 253 -9.74 91.98 -41.25
N GLU A 254 -8.82 91.40 -42.02
CA GLU A 254 -8.13 90.13 -41.75
C GLU A 254 -6.88 90.39 -40.90
N GLU A 255 -6.39 89.37 -40.16
CA GLU A 255 -4.95 89.13 -39.99
C GLU A 255 -4.68 87.71 -39.44
N GLU A 256 -4.44 86.77 -40.37
CA GLU A 256 -3.20 85.97 -40.55
C GLU A 256 -2.51 85.17 -39.38
N PRO A 257 -1.63 84.19 -39.69
CA PRO A 257 -1.54 82.93 -38.93
C PRO A 257 -0.20 82.63 -38.21
N VAL A 258 -0.10 81.47 -37.54
CA VAL A 258 1.17 80.84 -37.11
C VAL A 258 1.19 79.32 -37.40
N GLN A 259 2.37 78.79 -37.71
CA GLN A 259 2.72 77.44 -38.21
C GLN A 259 4.05 76.99 -37.55
N VAL A 260 4.52 75.75 -37.41
CA VAL A 260 4.19 74.35 -37.84
C VAL A 260 4.48 73.41 -36.61
N PRO A 261 4.72 72.05 -36.63
CA PRO A 261 4.76 71.02 -37.69
C PRO A 261 3.90 69.74 -37.47
N ILE A 262 3.90 68.86 -38.47
CA ILE A 262 3.15 67.59 -38.54
C ILE A 262 4.12 66.39 -38.52
N ILE A 263 3.88 65.40 -37.64
CA ILE A 263 4.30 63.99 -37.80
C ILE A 263 3.23 63.11 -37.13
N SER A 264 2.76 62.05 -37.79
CA SER A 264 1.97 60.97 -37.16
C SER A 264 2.17 59.62 -37.84
N GLU A 265 2.36 58.59 -37.02
CA GLU A 265 2.33 57.13 -37.29
C GLU A 265 1.28 56.53 -36.33
N TYR A 266 0.60 55.39 -36.55
CA TYR A 266 0.57 54.38 -37.62
C TYR A 266 -0.81 53.66 -37.58
N ASP A 267 -1.20 53.03 -38.71
CA ASP A 267 -2.11 51.86 -38.92
C ASP A 267 -3.49 51.75 -38.21
N HIS A 268 -4.64 51.55 -38.89
CA HIS A 268 -5.04 50.54 -39.91
C HIS A 268 -5.35 49.14 -39.33
N LEU A 269 -6.39 48.38 -39.73
CA LEU A 269 -7.59 48.59 -40.57
C LEU A 269 -8.68 47.56 -40.18
N ASP A 270 -9.94 47.97 -40.33
CA ASP A 270 -11.18 47.27 -40.74
C ASP A 270 -11.48 45.78 -40.41
N ILE A 271 -12.75 45.56 -40.01
CA ILE A 271 -13.49 44.30 -40.19
C ILE A 271 -14.91 44.66 -40.65
N GLU A 272 -15.29 44.22 -41.85
CA GLU A 272 -16.68 44.04 -42.27
C GLU A 272 -16.94 42.55 -42.53
N ASP A 273 -18.14 42.06 -42.21
CA ASP A 273 -18.89 41.17 -43.12
C ASP A 273 -20.35 40.99 -42.62
N GLU A 274 -21.29 40.98 -43.57
CA GLU A 274 -22.75 40.97 -43.32
C GLU A 274 -23.44 39.69 -43.86
N PHE A 275 -24.35 39.13 -43.04
CA PHE A 275 -25.63 38.50 -43.43
C PHE A 275 -25.69 37.10 -44.14
N PRO A 276 -26.85 36.38 -44.11
CA PRO A 276 -26.88 34.93 -43.80
C PRO A 276 -27.84 34.07 -44.71
N ILE A 277 -28.50 33.04 -44.14
CA ILE A 277 -29.67 32.24 -44.63
C ILE A 277 -29.30 31.06 -45.59
N MET A 278 -29.79 29.81 -45.46
CA MET A 278 -30.63 29.12 -44.44
C MET A 278 -30.68 27.58 -44.67
N LEU A 279 -31.47 26.90 -43.82
CA LEU A 279 -32.20 25.62 -44.00
C LEU A 279 -31.50 24.30 -43.60
N ALA A 280 -32.12 23.68 -42.59
CA ALA A 280 -32.13 22.26 -42.29
C ALA A 280 -33.59 21.79 -42.28
N GLU A 281 -33.83 20.53 -42.64
CA GLU A 281 -35.04 19.70 -42.43
C GLU A 281 -34.78 18.36 -43.19
N ASP A 282 -35.15 17.16 -42.74
CA ASP A 282 -35.72 16.73 -41.45
C ASP A 282 -35.51 15.20 -41.23
N ASP A 283 -36.15 14.66 -40.18
CA ASP A 283 -36.53 13.25 -39.92
C ASP A 283 -35.55 12.25 -39.23
N GLN A 284 -36.05 11.73 -38.10
CA GLN A 284 -35.71 10.43 -37.48
C GLN A 284 -36.83 9.41 -37.82
N PRO A 285 -37.00 8.24 -37.16
CA PRO A 285 -36.07 7.30 -36.50
C PRO A 285 -36.23 5.85 -37.05
N ALA A 286 -35.47 4.86 -36.56
CA ALA A 286 -35.98 3.52 -36.17
C ALA A 286 -34.87 2.51 -35.79
N GLN A 287 -35.28 1.45 -35.06
CA GLN A 287 -34.46 0.35 -34.56
C GLN A 287 -34.36 -0.81 -35.59
N SER A 288 -33.30 -1.63 -35.51
CA SER A 288 -33.39 -3.05 -35.05
C SER A 288 -32.30 -4.00 -35.59
N ASN A 289 -31.85 -4.89 -34.69
CA ASN A 289 -31.52 -6.31 -34.90
C ASN A 289 -30.64 -6.80 -36.09
N SER A 290 -29.42 -7.23 -35.71
CA SER A 290 -29.02 -8.66 -35.63
C SER A 290 -28.19 -9.35 -36.73
N VAL A 291 -27.43 -10.34 -36.24
CA VAL A 291 -26.77 -11.48 -36.91
C VAL A 291 -25.51 -11.23 -37.76
N SER A 292 -24.38 -11.62 -37.14
CA SER A 292 -23.28 -12.44 -37.67
C SER A 292 -23.15 -12.70 -39.17
N GLN A 293 -21.94 -12.47 -39.70
CA GLN A 293 -21.26 -13.48 -40.51
C GLN A 293 -19.74 -13.35 -40.39
N ALA A 294 -19.04 -14.49 -40.54
CA ALA A 294 -17.59 -14.55 -40.49
C ALA A 294 -16.99 -14.41 -41.90
N SER A 295 -15.78 -13.87 -41.97
CA SER A 295 -14.90 -13.95 -43.13
C SER A 295 -13.50 -14.33 -42.67
N GLU A 296 -12.91 -15.29 -43.37
CA GLU A 296 -11.56 -15.83 -43.15
C GLU A 296 -10.45 -14.85 -43.62
N PRO A 297 -9.15 -15.14 -43.38
CA PRO A 297 -8.17 -14.08 -43.16
C PRO A 297 -7.73 -13.37 -44.45
N ASN A 298 -7.62 -12.04 -44.37
CA ASN A 298 -6.79 -11.30 -45.30
C ASN A 298 -5.32 -11.59 -45.00
N GLU A 299 -4.56 -11.88 -46.05
CA GLU A 299 -3.10 -11.91 -46.02
C GLU A 299 -2.60 -10.52 -45.63
N PHE A 300 -1.89 -10.43 -44.50
CA PHE A 300 -1.07 -9.27 -44.21
C PHE A 300 0.18 -9.36 -45.09
N GLU A 301 0.37 -8.36 -45.94
CA GLU A 301 1.65 -8.14 -46.59
C GLU A 301 2.74 -8.07 -45.51
N LYS A 302 3.79 -8.87 -45.69
CA LYS A 302 4.97 -8.74 -44.85
C LYS A 302 5.66 -7.43 -45.20
N ASP A 303 5.59 -6.45 -44.32
CA ASP A 303 6.69 -5.51 -44.16
C ASP A 303 7.90 -6.32 -43.67
N GLU A 304 8.73 -6.77 -44.61
CA GLU A 304 10.08 -7.29 -44.33
C GLU A 304 10.97 -6.10 -43.92
N THR A 305 10.71 -5.57 -42.71
CA THR A 305 11.75 -4.88 -41.95
C THR A 305 12.77 -5.95 -41.54
N ASP A 306 13.76 -6.12 -42.40
CA ASP A 306 14.87 -7.06 -42.20
C ASP A 306 15.72 -6.59 -41.01
N VAL A 307 15.32 -7.00 -39.80
CA VAL A 307 16.00 -6.67 -38.55
C VAL A 307 17.36 -7.35 -38.58
N GLN A 308 18.38 -6.59 -38.97
CA GLN A 308 19.76 -7.04 -38.95
C GLN A 308 20.17 -7.37 -37.51
N ILE A 309 20.19 -8.66 -37.19
CA ILE A 309 20.66 -9.17 -35.90
C ILE A 309 22.18 -8.96 -35.86
N ASP A 310 22.65 -8.04 -35.01
CA ASP A 310 24.06 -7.68 -34.88
C ASP A 310 24.86 -8.79 -34.17
N PHE A 311 25.30 -9.77 -34.95
CA PHE A 311 26.01 -10.97 -34.51
C PHE A 311 27.50 -10.74 -34.17
N LYS A 312 27.81 -9.71 -33.36
CA LYS A 312 29.19 -9.43 -32.93
C LYS A 312 29.80 -10.59 -32.12
N PRO A 313 30.98 -11.10 -32.51
CA PRO A 313 31.63 -12.20 -31.80
C PRO A 313 32.15 -11.74 -30.44
N LYS A 314 31.46 -12.14 -29.36
CA LYS A 314 31.95 -11.99 -27.98
C LYS A 314 32.92 -13.14 -27.65
N GLN A 315 34.03 -12.84 -26.98
CA GLN A 315 35.00 -13.86 -26.56
C GLN A 315 34.53 -14.55 -25.27
N ARG A 316 34.59 -15.88 -25.20
CA ARG A 316 34.39 -16.61 -23.93
C ARG A 316 35.54 -16.28 -22.96
N LEU A 317 35.21 -15.68 -21.82
CA LEU A 317 36.14 -15.47 -20.71
C LEU A 317 36.68 -16.82 -20.22
N ALA A 318 37.98 -16.90 -19.91
CA ALA A 318 38.63 -18.09 -19.37
C ALA A 318 38.37 -18.25 -17.86
N TYR A 319 37.08 -18.31 -17.49
CA TYR A 319 36.60 -18.29 -16.12
C TYR A 319 36.77 -19.65 -15.41
N LYS A 320 37.21 -19.62 -14.14
CA LYS A 320 37.34 -20.79 -13.26
C LYS A 320 36.31 -20.71 -12.14
N LEU A 321 35.58 -21.81 -11.95
CA LEU A 321 34.59 -21.94 -10.89
C LEU A 321 35.26 -21.96 -9.50
N PRO A 322 34.65 -21.33 -8.48
CA PRO A 322 35.09 -21.42 -7.07
C PRO A 322 35.12 -22.86 -6.56
N SER A 323 36.15 -23.22 -5.79
CA SER A 323 36.25 -24.53 -5.13
C SER A 323 35.57 -24.55 -3.76
N ILE A 324 35.07 -25.71 -3.36
CA ILE A 324 34.58 -26.01 -2.01
C ILE A 324 35.65 -25.83 -0.91
N ASP A 325 36.92 -25.77 -1.29
CA ASP A 325 38.03 -25.58 -0.35
C ASP A 325 38.21 -24.13 0.11
N LEU A 326 37.51 -23.16 -0.49
CA LEU A 326 37.46 -21.78 -0.01
C LEU A 326 36.75 -21.68 1.35
N PHE A 327 35.83 -22.60 1.65
CA PHE A 327 35.00 -22.56 2.86
C PHE A 327 35.67 -23.24 4.06
N ALA A 328 35.61 -22.58 5.22
CA ALA A 328 36.18 -23.11 6.45
C ALA A 328 35.50 -24.43 6.91
N PRO A 329 36.25 -25.47 7.32
CA PRO A 329 35.67 -26.72 7.80
C PRO A 329 35.12 -26.57 9.23
N ILE A 330 33.81 -26.31 9.33
CA ILE A 330 33.08 -26.22 10.61
C ILE A 330 32.94 -27.62 11.25
N LYS A 331 33.37 -27.77 12.51
CA LYS A 331 33.25 -29.04 13.25
C LYS A 331 31.81 -29.30 13.69
N ALA A 332 31.23 -30.40 13.22
CA ALA A 332 29.91 -30.86 13.67
C ALA A 332 29.88 -31.15 15.19
N LYS A 333 28.84 -30.65 15.88
CA LYS A 333 28.62 -30.90 17.31
C LYS A 333 28.17 -32.33 17.59
N SER A 334 28.57 -32.88 18.74
CA SER A 334 28.19 -34.24 19.16
C SER A 334 26.75 -34.31 19.68
N GLN A 335 25.89 -35.05 18.99
CA GLN A 335 24.48 -35.30 19.33
C GLN A 335 24.28 -36.38 20.41
N SER A 336 25.28 -36.64 21.26
CA SER A 336 25.22 -37.73 22.26
C SER A 336 24.29 -37.43 23.44
N ASN A 337 24.18 -36.15 23.84
CA ASN A 337 23.27 -35.73 24.92
C ASN A 337 21.80 -35.83 24.48
N GLU A 338 21.49 -35.43 23.25
CA GLU A 338 20.12 -35.40 22.71
C GLU A 338 19.50 -36.81 22.72
N LYS A 339 20.26 -37.86 22.36
CA LYS A 339 19.81 -39.27 22.44
C LYS A 339 19.32 -39.70 23.83
N ARG A 340 19.80 -39.08 24.91
CA ARG A 340 19.32 -39.32 26.28
C ARG A 340 18.01 -38.58 26.55
N ILE A 341 17.92 -37.31 26.14
CA ILE A 341 16.74 -36.46 26.27
C ILE A 341 15.56 -37.08 25.51
N VAL A 342 15.77 -37.55 24.29
CA VAL A 342 14.76 -38.23 23.46
C VAL A 342 14.10 -39.41 24.18
N ARG A 343 14.88 -40.24 24.90
CA ARG A 343 14.33 -41.37 25.67
C ARG A 343 13.49 -40.95 26.87
N GLN A 344 13.78 -39.79 27.45
CA GLN A 344 12.97 -39.20 28.52
C GLN A 344 11.68 -38.60 27.95
N ASN A 345 11.78 -37.85 26.84
CA ASN A 345 10.65 -37.20 26.18
C ASN A 345 9.62 -38.19 25.64
N ILE A 346 10.02 -39.38 25.18
CA ILE A 346 9.09 -40.46 24.81
C ILE A 346 8.13 -40.79 25.96
N LYS A 347 8.64 -40.99 27.17
CA LYS A 347 7.81 -41.28 28.35
C LYS A 347 6.91 -40.08 28.70
N VAL A 348 7.47 -38.87 28.70
CA VAL A 348 6.71 -37.65 29.00
C VAL A 348 5.55 -37.47 28.01
N LEU A 349 5.76 -37.71 26.72
CA LEU A 349 4.71 -37.70 25.70
C LEU A 349 3.60 -38.72 26.03
N GLU A 350 3.96 -39.99 26.25
CA GLU A 350 3.00 -41.06 26.53
C GLU A 350 2.20 -40.82 27.83
N ASP A 351 2.87 -40.41 28.91
CA ASP A 351 2.24 -40.05 30.19
C ASP A 351 1.33 -38.82 30.06
N THR A 352 1.74 -37.81 29.29
CA THR A 352 0.95 -36.59 29.06
C THR A 352 -0.32 -36.91 28.29
N PHE A 353 -0.23 -37.63 27.16
CA PHE A 353 -1.41 -38.05 26.40
C PHE A 353 -2.35 -38.93 27.24
N ALA A 354 -1.80 -39.85 28.06
CA ALA A 354 -2.58 -40.67 28.97
C ALA A 354 -3.36 -39.81 29.99
N SER A 355 -2.77 -38.74 30.52
CA SER A 355 -3.44 -37.82 31.46
C SER A 355 -4.67 -37.12 30.85
N PHE A 356 -4.62 -36.77 29.55
CA PHE A 356 -5.76 -36.24 28.80
C PHE A 356 -6.74 -37.32 28.32
N GLY A 357 -6.55 -38.60 28.69
CA GLY A 357 -7.39 -39.70 28.24
C GLY A 357 -7.27 -39.95 26.73
N ILE A 358 -6.06 -39.84 26.19
CA ILE A 358 -5.70 -40.22 24.81
C ILE A 358 -4.66 -41.32 24.91
N LYS A 359 -4.95 -42.50 24.33
CA LYS A 359 -3.96 -43.57 24.23
C LYS A 359 -3.16 -43.39 22.94
N VAL A 360 -1.85 -43.25 23.07
CA VAL A 360 -0.89 -43.23 21.97
C VAL A 360 0.28 -44.17 22.28
N VAL A 361 1.08 -44.49 21.27
CA VAL A 361 2.39 -45.15 21.40
C VAL A 361 3.38 -44.42 20.49
N VAL A 362 4.61 -44.18 20.94
CA VAL A 362 5.66 -43.65 20.06
C VAL A 362 6.33 -44.81 19.32
N GLU A 363 6.17 -44.91 18.00
CA GLU A 363 6.80 -45.97 17.20
C GLU A 363 8.28 -45.67 16.88
N ARG A 364 8.61 -44.39 16.67
CA ARG A 364 9.97 -43.96 16.31
C ARG A 364 10.25 -42.53 16.76
N ALA A 365 11.52 -42.22 17.02
CA ALA A 365 12.02 -40.85 17.12
C ALA A 365 13.18 -40.66 16.13
N GLU A 366 13.12 -39.60 15.33
CA GLU A 366 14.17 -39.18 14.40
C GLU A 366 14.76 -37.84 14.85
N ILE A 367 16.06 -37.81 15.15
CA ILE A 367 16.78 -36.62 15.60
C ILE A 367 17.29 -35.87 14.37
N GLY A 368 16.70 -34.70 14.09
CA GLY A 368 17.16 -33.77 13.08
C GLY A 368 18.14 -32.73 13.64
N PRO A 369 18.62 -31.77 12.81
CA PRO A 369 19.55 -30.74 13.25
C PRO A 369 18.98 -29.83 14.36
N SER A 370 17.72 -29.41 14.20
CA SER A 370 17.09 -28.36 15.04
C SER A 370 15.92 -28.89 15.89
N VAL A 371 15.27 -29.96 15.44
CA VAL A 371 14.14 -30.61 16.11
C VAL A 371 14.26 -32.12 16.05
N THR A 372 13.66 -32.80 17.01
CA THR A 372 13.42 -34.25 16.97
C THR A 372 11.95 -34.49 16.62
N LYS A 373 11.70 -35.34 15.60
CA LYS A 373 10.35 -35.78 15.21
C LYS A 373 10.03 -37.12 15.86
N TYR A 374 9.00 -37.13 16.70
CA TYR A 374 8.44 -38.33 17.31
C TYR A 374 7.26 -38.79 16.45
N GLU A 375 7.33 -40.00 15.90
CA GLU A 375 6.26 -40.61 15.11
C GLU A 375 5.32 -41.35 16.07
N VAL A 376 4.14 -40.77 16.29
CA VAL A 376 3.18 -41.17 17.32
C VAL A 376 1.97 -41.84 16.67
N LYS A 377 1.61 -43.01 17.17
CA LYS A 377 0.46 -43.79 16.72
C LYS A 377 -0.72 -43.62 17.68
N PRO A 378 -1.79 -42.93 17.28
CA PRO A 378 -2.98 -42.83 18.10
C PRO A 378 -3.80 -44.13 18.09
N ALA A 379 -4.47 -44.44 19.20
CA ALA A 379 -5.41 -45.56 19.26
C ALA A 379 -6.62 -45.34 18.34
N VAL A 380 -7.21 -46.44 17.86
CA VAL A 380 -8.39 -46.42 16.98
C VAL A 380 -9.53 -45.62 17.63
N GLY A 381 -10.12 -44.70 16.86
CA GLY A 381 -11.20 -43.81 17.33
C GLY A 381 -10.74 -42.48 17.95
N VAL A 382 -9.44 -42.27 18.17
CA VAL A 382 -8.92 -40.94 18.55
C VAL A 382 -8.98 -39.99 17.34
N ARG A 383 -9.67 -38.86 17.48
CA ARG A 383 -9.73 -37.82 16.45
C ARG A 383 -8.42 -37.03 16.39
N VAL A 384 -7.89 -36.81 15.19
CA VAL A 384 -6.65 -36.05 14.95
C VAL A 384 -6.69 -34.65 15.58
N ASN A 385 -7.80 -33.92 15.43
CA ASN A 385 -7.96 -32.58 16.02
C ASN A 385 -7.85 -32.57 17.56
N ARG A 386 -8.02 -33.71 18.24
CA ARG A 386 -7.82 -33.80 19.69
C ARG A 386 -6.34 -33.84 20.06
N ILE A 387 -5.47 -34.24 19.14
CA ILE A 387 -4.01 -34.28 19.31
C ILE A 387 -3.41 -32.93 18.93
N SER A 388 -3.82 -32.33 17.81
CA SER A 388 -3.35 -31.00 17.39
C SER A 388 -3.64 -29.91 18.44
N ASN A 389 -4.78 -29.99 19.12
CA ASN A 389 -5.19 -29.02 20.12
C ASN A 389 -4.44 -29.16 21.46
N LEU A 390 -3.58 -30.17 21.63
CA LEU A 390 -2.73 -30.33 22.81
C LEU A 390 -1.31 -29.81 22.60
N ALA A 391 -1.02 -29.10 21.49
CA ALA A 391 0.33 -28.60 21.19
C ALA A 391 0.92 -27.78 22.36
N ASP A 392 0.14 -26.88 22.93
CA ASP A 392 0.58 -25.99 24.02
C ASP A 392 0.79 -26.76 25.35
N ASP A 393 -0.10 -27.71 25.66
CA ASP A 393 0.02 -28.60 26.82
C ASP A 393 1.25 -29.52 26.71
N LEU A 394 1.54 -30.02 25.50
CA LEU A 394 2.72 -30.84 25.22
C LEU A 394 4.01 -30.01 25.30
N ALA A 395 4.00 -28.77 24.80
CA ALA A 395 5.13 -27.86 24.94
C ALA A 395 5.44 -27.59 26.42
N LEU A 396 4.42 -27.33 27.24
CA LEU A 396 4.54 -27.17 28.68
C LEU A 396 5.10 -28.43 29.36
N ALA A 397 4.56 -29.61 29.06
CA ALA A 397 4.99 -30.88 29.66
C ALA A 397 6.43 -31.25 29.30
N LEU A 398 6.88 -30.94 28.08
CA LEU A 398 8.23 -31.18 27.58
C LEU A 398 9.23 -30.08 27.93
N ALA A 399 8.80 -29.00 28.59
CA ALA A 399 9.57 -27.77 28.81
C ALA A 399 10.17 -27.18 27.50
N ALA A 400 9.45 -27.32 26.39
CA ALA A 400 9.81 -26.81 25.08
C ALA A 400 9.26 -25.40 24.85
N LYS A 401 9.92 -24.61 23.99
CA LYS A 401 9.45 -23.26 23.60
C LYS A 401 8.10 -23.32 22.88
N ASP A 402 7.96 -24.27 21.95
CA ASP A 402 6.75 -24.59 21.20
C ASP A 402 6.90 -26.02 20.64
N VAL A 403 5.79 -26.63 20.21
CA VAL A 403 5.72 -27.94 19.57
C VAL A 403 4.89 -27.84 18.29
N ARG A 404 5.44 -28.34 17.18
CA ARG A 404 4.73 -28.44 15.89
C ARG A 404 4.18 -29.85 15.72
N ILE A 405 2.91 -29.97 15.34
CA ILE A 405 2.22 -31.24 15.14
C ILE A 405 1.86 -31.36 13.65
N GLU A 406 2.44 -32.35 12.98
CA GLU A 406 2.17 -32.71 11.58
C GLU A 406 1.24 -33.93 11.57
N ALA A 407 -0.01 -33.74 11.14
CA ALA A 407 -1.02 -34.80 11.24
C ALA A 407 -1.98 -34.79 10.04
N PRO A 408 -2.07 -35.90 9.26
CA PRO A 408 -1.19 -37.07 9.28
C PRO A 408 0.20 -36.77 8.69
N ILE A 409 1.20 -37.60 8.99
CA ILE A 409 2.46 -37.61 8.23
C ILE A 409 2.16 -38.11 6.80
N PRO A 410 2.59 -37.42 5.73
CA PRO A 410 2.37 -37.87 4.36
C PRO A 410 2.84 -39.31 4.12
N GLY A 411 1.95 -40.15 3.58
CA GLY A 411 2.22 -41.56 3.32
C GLY A 411 2.25 -42.50 4.54
N LYS A 412 1.98 -42.01 5.77
CA LYS A 412 1.94 -42.83 6.99
C LYS A 412 0.66 -42.60 7.81
N SER A 413 0.15 -43.65 8.46
CA SER A 413 -0.96 -43.54 9.42
C SER A 413 -0.49 -43.12 10.83
N LEU A 414 0.39 -42.12 10.90
CA LEU A 414 1.06 -41.65 12.11
C LEU A 414 0.95 -40.12 12.23
N VAL A 415 1.10 -39.62 13.45
CA VAL A 415 1.17 -38.19 13.77
C VAL A 415 2.62 -37.85 14.11
N GLY A 416 3.18 -36.83 13.45
CA GLY A 416 4.51 -36.31 13.75
C GLY A 416 4.42 -35.23 14.82
N ILE A 417 5.14 -35.40 15.92
CA ILE A 417 5.33 -34.35 16.93
C ILE A 417 6.78 -33.89 16.85
N GLU A 418 6.99 -32.65 16.43
CA GLU A 418 8.31 -32.04 16.32
C GLU A 418 8.59 -31.20 17.57
N VAL A 419 9.59 -31.64 18.34
CA VAL A 419 10.03 -30.98 19.58
C VAL A 419 11.42 -30.36 19.34
N PRO A 420 11.66 -29.10 19.74
CA PRO A 420 12.99 -28.48 19.66
C PRO A 420 14.06 -29.29 20.39
N ASN A 421 15.23 -29.42 19.76
CA ASN A 421 16.41 -30.01 20.41
C ASN A 421 16.95 -29.08 21.50
N SER A 422 17.70 -29.64 22.46
CA SER A 422 18.36 -28.85 23.51
C SER A 422 19.46 -27.93 22.98
N GLU A 423 20.15 -28.36 21.93
CA GLU A 423 21.05 -27.54 21.13
C GLU A 423 20.70 -27.66 19.64
N VAL A 424 20.36 -26.54 19.00
CA VAL A 424 20.19 -26.46 17.55
C VAL A 424 21.56 -26.61 16.88
N ALA A 425 21.70 -27.62 16.02
CA ALA A 425 22.90 -27.81 15.23
C ALA A 425 22.87 -26.93 13.98
N THR A 426 23.82 -26.00 13.88
CA THR A 426 24.13 -25.29 12.64
C THR A 426 24.50 -26.31 11.55
N VAL A 427 23.92 -26.16 10.35
CA VAL A 427 24.29 -26.95 9.17
C VAL A 427 25.27 -26.11 8.33
N PRO A 428 26.56 -26.44 8.24
CA PRO A 428 27.51 -25.69 7.42
C PRO A 428 27.16 -25.75 5.93
N PHE A 429 27.32 -24.65 5.20
CA PHE A 429 27.18 -24.63 3.74
C PHE A 429 28.08 -25.67 3.07
N ARG A 430 29.35 -25.74 3.49
CA ARG A 430 30.31 -26.75 3.00
C ARG A 430 29.80 -28.18 3.13
N GLU A 431 29.29 -28.55 4.30
CA GLU A 431 28.74 -29.89 4.56
C GLU A 431 27.51 -30.16 3.68
N LEU A 432 26.64 -29.16 3.50
CA LEU A 432 25.46 -29.27 2.66
C LEU A 432 25.84 -29.49 1.19
N TRP A 433 26.83 -28.76 0.69
CA TRP A 433 27.34 -28.86 -0.67
C TRP A 433 27.95 -30.23 -0.97
N GLU A 434 28.88 -30.69 -0.11
CA GLU A 434 29.53 -32.00 -0.27
C GLU A 434 28.53 -33.17 -0.25
N GLN A 435 27.44 -33.03 0.51
CA GLN A 435 26.40 -34.07 0.63
C GLN A 435 25.30 -33.98 -0.43
N SER A 436 25.07 -32.82 -1.04
CA SER A 436 23.96 -32.61 -2.00
C SER A 436 24.16 -33.38 -3.30
N LYS A 437 25.42 -33.55 -3.75
CA LYS A 437 25.78 -34.13 -5.04
C LYS A 437 25.01 -33.50 -6.20
N THR A 438 24.88 -32.17 -6.19
CA THR A 438 24.26 -31.39 -7.27
C THR A 438 24.84 -31.74 -8.63
N ASP A 439 23.98 -31.76 -9.63
CA ASP A 439 24.37 -32.00 -11.02
C ASP A 439 25.06 -30.74 -11.60
N PRO A 440 26.29 -30.83 -12.12
CA PRO A 440 26.98 -29.69 -12.74
C PRO A 440 26.18 -29.06 -13.89
N ASP A 441 25.46 -29.87 -14.67
CA ASP A 441 24.69 -29.40 -15.82
C ASP A 441 23.44 -28.61 -15.39
N LYS A 442 22.97 -28.80 -14.15
CA LYS A 442 21.82 -28.07 -13.59
C LYS A 442 22.27 -26.82 -12.85
N LEU A 443 22.64 -25.78 -13.60
CA LEU A 443 23.14 -24.50 -13.08
C LEU A 443 22.29 -23.92 -11.93
N LEU A 444 20.96 -23.98 -12.03
CA LEU A 444 20.05 -23.47 -11.00
C LEU A 444 19.53 -24.50 -9.97
N GLU A 445 20.15 -25.68 -9.87
CA GLU A 445 19.89 -26.65 -8.80
C GLU A 445 20.64 -26.28 -7.51
N ILE A 446 19.91 -25.80 -6.51
CA ILE A 446 20.46 -25.23 -5.28
C ILE A 446 20.16 -26.16 -4.09
N PRO A 447 21.16 -26.56 -3.29
CA PRO A 447 20.92 -27.22 -2.02
C PRO A 447 20.42 -26.21 -0.97
N LEU A 448 19.20 -26.40 -0.47
CA LEU A 448 18.56 -25.42 0.43
C LEU A 448 18.82 -25.70 1.91
N GLY A 449 18.87 -26.97 2.30
CA GLY A 449 19.03 -27.36 3.69
C GLY A 449 18.83 -28.84 3.96
N LYS A 450 18.81 -29.21 5.24
CA LYS A 450 18.54 -30.58 5.70
C LYS A 450 17.14 -30.70 6.27
N ALA A 451 16.40 -31.71 5.83
CA ALA A 451 15.13 -32.08 6.44
C ALA A 451 15.31 -32.68 7.84
N VAL A 452 14.21 -32.86 8.58
CA VAL A 452 14.24 -33.37 9.97
C VAL A 452 14.83 -34.79 10.09
N ASN A 453 14.77 -35.60 9.03
CA ASN A 453 15.44 -36.92 8.95
C ASN A 453 16.95 -36.84 8.61
N GLY A 454 17.51 -35.64 8.49
CA GLY A 454 18.91 -35.37 8.12
C GLY A 454 19.20 -35.40 6.61
N SER A 455 18.24 -35.74 5.74
CA SER A 455 18.47 -35.78 4.29
C SER A 455 18.60 -34.36 3.71
N VAL A 456 19.59 -34.15 2.84
CA VAL A 456 19.72 -32.90 2.06
C VAL A 456 18.52 -32.76 1.12
N ARG A 457 17.97 -31.54 1.04
CA ARG A 457 16.95 -31.16 0.07
C ARG A 457 17.48 -30.05 -0.81
N SER A 458 17.56 -30.35 -2.10
CA SER A 458 17.85 -29.41 -3.17
C SER A 458 16.57 -29.06 -3.94
N PHE A 459 16.55 -27.89 -4.56
CA PHE A 459 15.48 -27.43 -5.45
C PHE A 459 16.09 -26.88 -6.73
N ASN A 460 15.32 -26.77 -7.82
CA ASN A 460 15.81 -26.21 -9.07
C ASN A 460 14.94 -25.02 -9.50
N LEU A 461 15.52 -23.83 -9.53
CA LEU A 461 14.83 -22.59 -9.90
C LEU A 461 14.38 -22.60 -11.38
N ALA A 462 15.05 -23.32 -12.28
CA ALA A 462 14.59 -23.47 -13.67
C ALA A 462 13.25 -24.23 -13.78
N ARG A 463 13.01 -25.20 -12.88
CA ARG A 463 11.72 -25.91 -12.78
C ARG A 463 10.66 -25.13 -12.03
N MET A 464 11.07 -24.37 -11.01
CA MET A 464 10.24 -23.55 -10.14
C MET A 464 10.61 -22.08 -10.32
N PRO A 465 10.10 -21.42 -11.38
CA PRO A 465 10.75 -20.25 -11.98
C PRO A 465 10.87 -19.03 -11.06
N HIS A 466 9.98 -18.93 -10.07
CA HIS A 466 9.94 -17.82 -9.13
C HIS A 466 9.76 -18.35 -7.70
N LEU A 467 10.52 -17.75 -6.78
CA LEU A 467 10.62 -18.12 -5.38
C LEU A 467 10.32 -16.91 -4.48
N LEU A 468 9.37 -17.06 -3.57
CA LEU A 468 9.09 -16.08 -2.52
C LEU A 468 9.78 -16.51 -1.21
N VAL A 469 10.57 -15.64 -0.60
CA VAL A 469 11.32 -15.91 0.64
C VAL A 469 10.92 -14.89 1.71
N ALA A 470 10.31 -15.34 2.80
CA ALA A 470 9.81 -14.40 3.81
C ALA A 470 10.09 -14.87 5.25
N GLY A 471 10.32 -13.93 6.15
CA GLY A 471 10.54 -14.20 7.57
C GLY A 471 11.06 -12.99 8.34
N SER A 472 10.85 -12.95 9.65
CA SER A 472 11.24 -11.80 10.48
C SER A 472 12.76 -11.62 10.56
N THR A 473 13.22 -10.44 10.96
CA THR A 473 14.65 -10.13 11.14
C THR A 473 15.34 -11.15 12.06
N GLY A 474 16.54 -11.62 11.69
CA GLY A 474 17.28 -12.65 12.43
C GLY A 474 16.74 -14.08 12.31
N SER A 475 15.69 -14.33 11.52
CA SER A 475 15.14 -15.67 11.29
C SER A 475 16.01 -16.59 10.43
N GLY A 476 16.90 -16.02 9.59
CA GLY A 476 17.77 -16.75 8.66
C GLY A 476 17.60 -16.37 7.18
N LYS A 477 16.65 -15.49 6.85
CA LYS A 477 16.33 -15.02 5.47
C LYS A 477 17.59 -14.70 4.64
N SER A 478 18.37 -13.72 5.06
CA SER A 478 19.51 -13.20 4.27
C SER A 478 20.63 -14.22 4.10
N VAL A 479 20.96 -14.97 5.16
CA VAL A 479 21.95 -16.08 5.11
C VAL A 479 21.53 -17.15 4.09
N ALA A 480 20.23 -17.44 3.97
CA ALA A 480 19.73 -18.39 2.98
C ALA A 480 19.74 -17.82 1.55
N VAL A 481 19.46 -16.52 1.37
CA VAL A 481 19.63 -15.84 0.07
C VAL A 481 21.09 -15.86 -0.37
N ASN A 482 22.04 -15.57 0.53
CA ASN A 482 23.47 -15.70 0.27
C ASN A 482 23.86 -17.15 -0.06
N GLY A 483 23.36 -18.14 0.68
CA GLY A 483 23.56 -19.55 0.35
C GLY A 483 23.03 -19.93 -1.05
N ILE A 484 21.91 -19.34 -1.50
CA ILE A 484 21.38 -19.51 -2.85
C ILE A 484 22.31 -18.88 -3.90
N ILE A 485 22.75 -17.63 -3.69
CA ILE A 485 23.65 -16.92 -4.61
C ILE A 485 24.98 -17.66 -4.74
N SER A 486 25.62 -18.00 -3.62
CA SER A 486 26.86 -18.78 -3.57
C SER A 486 26.73 -20.13 -4.30
N SER A 487 25.60 -20.83 -4.13
CA SER A 487 25.33 -22.09 -4.83
C SER A 487 25.28 -21.96 -6.35
N ILE A 488 24.85 -20.81 -6.88
CA ILE A 488 24.84 -20.55 -8.32
C ILE A 488 26.25 -20.17 -8.78
N LEU A 489 26.93 -19.26 -8.07
CA LEU A 489 28.30 -18.81 -8.37
C LEU A 489 29.32 -19.96 -8.38
N MET A 490 29.12 -21.01 -7.57
CA MET A 490 29.94 -22.23 -7.57
C MET A 490 29.77 -23.13 -8.80
N LYS A 491 28.75 -22.91 -9.66
CA LYS A 491 28.46 -23.77 -10.82
C LYS A 491 28.37 -23.03 -12.16
N ALA A 492 28.03 -21.74 -12.14
CA ALA A 492 27.76 -20.97 -13.35
C ALA A 492 28.85 -19.94 -13.66
N GLY A 493 29.30 -19.92 -14.91
CA GLY A 493 30.04 -18.81 -15.49
C GLY A 493 29.15 -17.58 -15.75
N PRO A 494 29.73 -16.38 -15.86
CA PRO A 494 29.00 -15.14 -16.17
C PRO A 494 28.38 -15.12 -17.58
N ASP A 495 28.81 -16.03 -18.46
CA ASP A 495 28.22 -16.29 -19.77
C ASP A 495 27.01 -17.24 -19.71
N GLN A 496 26.80 -17.94 -18.59
CA GLN A 496 25.72 -18.90 -18.39
C GLN A 496 24.59 -18.37 -17.49
N VAL A 497 24.94 -17.62 -16.44
CA VAL A 497 23.98 -16.99 -15.53
C VAL A 497 24.38 -15.54 -15.27
N LYS A 498 23.42 -14.63 -15.44
CA LYS A 498 23.52 -13.21 -15.09
C LYS A 498 22.53 -12.87 -13.96
N PHE A 499 22.88 -11.92 -13.11
CA PHE A 499 22.08 -11.45 -11.98
C PHE A 499 21.62 -10.00 -12.17
N MET A 500 20.40 -9.72 -11.72
CA MET A 500 19.97 -8.37 -11.39
C MET A 500 19.64 -8.33 -9.90
N MET A 501 20.41 -7.56 -9.12
CA MET A 501 20.27 -7.51 -7.67
C MET A 501 19.68 -6.17 -7.23
N ILE A 502 18.68 -6.21 -6.37
CA ILE A 502 17.99 -5.05 -5.81
C ILE A 502 18.07 -5.13 -4.28
N ASP A 503 18.79 -4.18 -3.68
CA ASP A 503 18.96 -4.02 -2.25
C ASP A 503 18.73 -2.54 -1.85
N PRO A 504 17.50 -2.18 -1.46
CA PRO A 504 17.16 -0.81 -1.10
C PRO A 504 17.77 -0.34 0.22
N LYS A 505 18.45 -1.22 0.98
CA LYS A 505 19.11 -0.90 2.25
C LYS A 505 20.63 -0.83 2.15
N MET A 506 21.21 -1.34 1.05
CA MET A 506 22.66 -1.43 0.82
C MET A 506 23.43 -2.34 1.80
N VAL A 507 22.75 -3.25 2.51
CA VAL A 507 23.34 -4.05 3.61
C VAL A 507 23.68 -5.48 3.19
N GLU A 508 22.85 -6.11 2.36
CA GLU A 508 22.81 -7.58 2.23
C GLU A 508 23.40 -8.05 0.90
N LEU A 509 23.14 -7.31 -0.21
CA LEU A 509 23.63 -7.67 -1.55
C LEU A 509 24.75 -6.77 -2.05
N SER A 510 25.07 -5.68 -1.34
CA SER A 510 26.11 -4.72 -1.72
C SER A 510 27.51 -5.34 -1.84
N VAL A 511 27.78 -6.44 -1.13
CA VAL A 511 29.02 -7.25 -1.25
C VAL A 511 29.24 -7.77 -2.68
N TYR A 512 28.17 -8.09 -3.41
CA TYR A 512 28.23 -8.65 -4.76
C TYR A 512 28.40 -7.60 -5.87
N ASN A 513 28.46 -6.30 -5.58
CA ASN A 513 28.79 -5.29 -6.60
C ASN A 513 30.06 -5.68 -7.36
N ASP A 514 30.15 -5.37 -8.64
CA ASP A 514 31.32 -5.59 -9.49
C ASP A 514 31.73 -7.06 -9.73
N ILE A 515 30.85 -8.04 -9.47
CA ILE A 515 31.05 -9.40 -10.03
C ILE A 515 30.68 -9.42 -11.53
N PRO A 516 31.39 -10.18 -12.38
CA PRO A 516 31.13 -10.28 -13.82
C PRO A 516 29.75 -10.88 -14.16
N HIS A 517 29.08 -11.51 -13.20
CA HIS A 517 27.72 -12.02 -13.34
C HIS A 517 26.64 -10.93 -13.25
N LEU A 518 26.91 -9.71 -12.79
CA LEU A 518 25.87 -8.67 -12.74
C LEU A 518 25.51 -8.16 -14.16
N LEU A 519 24.25 -7.78 -14.34
CA LEU A 519 23.78 -7.01 -15.51
C LEU A 519 24.01 -5.52 -15.32
N ILE A 520 23.75 -5.01 -14.11
CA ILE A 520 23.90 -3.61 -13.70
C ILE A 520 24.41 -3.59 -12.25
N PRO A 521 24.98 -2.47 -11.75
CA PRO A 521 25.30 -2.32 -10.34
C PRO A 521 24.08 -2.60 -9.44
N VAL A 522 24.31 -3.05 -8.20
CA VAL A 522 23.23 -3.40 -7.26
C VAL A 522 22.29 -2.20 -7.11
N VAL A 523 21.00 -2.39 -7.41
CA VAL A 523 20.04 -1.29 -7.48
C VAL A 523 19.52 -0.95 -6.08
N THR A 524 19.80 0.27 -5.65
CA THR A 524 19.54 0.74 -4.28
C THR A 524 18.35 1.70 -4.17
N ASN A 525 17.97 2.37 -5.26
CA ASN A 525 16.82 3.27 -5.25
C ASN A 525 15.54 2.50 -5.64
N PRO A 526 14.46 2.53 -4.83
CA PRO A 526 13.22 1.79 -5.12
C PRO A 526 12.55 2.14 -6.47
N ARG A 527 12.61 3.41 -6.91
CA ARG A 527 12.07 3.82 -8.23
C ARG A 527 12.94 3.31 -9.38
N LYS A 528 14.28 3.31 -9.22
CA LYS A 528 15.19 2.66 -10.19
C LYS A 528 14.93 1.17 -10.27
N ALA A 529 14.67 0.50 -9.14
CA ALA A 529 14.36 -0.93 -9.11
C ALA A 529 13.07 -1.28 -9.85
N ALA A 530 12.01 -0.47 -9.73
CA ALA A 530 10.77 -0.65 -10.52
C ALA A 530 11.05 -0.57 -12.03
N ARG A 531 11.83 0.43 -12.48
CA ARG A 531 12.26 0.55 -13.88
C ARG A 531 13.15 -0.62 -14.33
N ALA A 532 14.07 -1.08 -13.49
CA ALA A 532 14.94 -2.22 -13.80
C ALA A 532 14.14 -3.53 -13.94
N LEU A 533 13.11 -3.74 -13.11
CA LEU A 533 12.16 -4.84 -13.29
C LEU A 533 11.43 -4.76 -14.63
N GLN A 534 11.03 -3.56 -15.07
CA GLN A 534 10.44 -3.35 -16.40
C GLN A 534 11.45 -3.67 -17.52
N LYS A 535 12.73 -3.29 -17.41
CA LYS A 535 13.77 -3.68 -18.38
C LYS A 535 13.91 -5.20 -18.52
N VAL A 536 13.71 -5.97 -17.45
CA VAL A 536 13.70 -7.44 -17.51
C VAL A 536 12.42 -7.99 -18.15
N VAL A 537 11.28 -7.29 -18.06
CA VAL A 537 10.08 -7.58 -18.87
C VAL A 537 10.37 -7.34 -20.36
N ASP A 538 11.05 -6.24 -20.69
CA ASP A 538 11.37 -5.89 -22.09
C ASP A 538 12.33 -6.94 -22.71
N GLU A 539 13.38 -7.36 -21.98
CA GLU A 539 14.27 -8.46 -22.41
C GLU A 539 13.51 -9.79 -22.54
N MET A 540 12.53 -10.08 -21.67
CA MET A 540 11.69 -11.27 -21.79
C MET A 540 10.91 -11.26 -23.11
N GLU A 541 10.31 -10.13 -23.48
CA GLU A 541 9.53 -9.98 -24.72
C GLU A 541 10.46 -10.09 -25.95
N LYS A 542 11.60 -9.41 -25.96
CA LYS A 542 12.67 -9.54 -26.98
C LYS A 542 13.17 -10.98 -27.17
N ARG A 543 13.35 -11.74 -26.09
CA ARG A 543 13.69 -13.17 -26.19
C ARG A 543 12.60 -13.99 -26.87
N TYR A 544 11.33 -13.70 -26.60
CA TYR A 544 10.21 -14.38 -27.27
C TYR A 544 10.13 -14.07 -28.76
N GLU A 545 10.42 -12.84 -29.19
CA GLU A 545 10.53 -12.47 -30.61
C GLU A 545 11.65 -13.27 -31.30
N LEU A 546 12.84 -13.31 -30.70
CA LEU A 546 13.98 -14.08 -31.18
C LEU A 546 13.69 -15.59 -31.26
N PHE A 547 12.98 -16.14 -30.26
CA PHE A 547 12.55 -17.55 -30.27
C PHE A 547 11.56 -17.81 -31.40
N SER A 548 10.63 -16.88 -31.66
CA SER A 548 9.66 -16.97 -32.74
C SER A 548 10.34 -16.98 -34.11
N GLN A 549 11.26 -16.03 -34.36
CA GLN A 549 12.05 -15.92 -35.61
C GLN A 549 12.83 -17.21 -35.92
N ILE A 550 13.42 -17.83 -34.89
CA ILE A 550 14.21 -19.06 -35.04
C ILE A 550 13.35 -20.34 -34.96
N GLY A 551 12.06 -20.24 -34.66
CA GLY A 551 11.15 -21.38 -34.55
C GLY A 551 11.46 -22.30 -33.37
N VAL A 552 11.76 -21.73 -32.20
CA VAL A 552 11.97 -22.44 -30.92
C VAL A 552 10.98 -21.94 -29.86
N ARG A 553 10.84 -22.67 -28.74
CA ARG A 553 9.82 -22.37 -27.71
C ARG A 553 10.39 -21.84 -26.40
N ASN A 554 11.69 -22.00 -26.17
CA ASN A 554 12.36 -21.69 -24.91
C ASN A 554 13.85 -21.44 -25.10
N LEU A 555 14.49 -20.89 -24.06
CA LEU A 555 15.93 -20.62 -24.01
C LEU A 555 16.78 -21.86 -24.31
N GLU A 556 16.40 -23.02 -23.77
CA GLU A 556 17.13 -24.29 -23.99
C GLU A 556 17.19 -24.66 -25.48
N GLY A 557 16.06 -24.55 -26.20
CA GLY A 557 15.99 -24.81 -27.64
C GLY A 557 16.71 -23.77 -28.49
N TYR A 558 16.72 -22.50 -28.06
CA TYR A 558 17.53 -21.45 -28.69
C TYR A 558 19.03 -21.75 -28.53
N ASN A 559 19.48 -22.00 -27.29
CA ASN A 559 20.89 -22.28 -26.98
C ASN A 559 21.40 -23.54 -27.68
N ALA A 560 20.57 -24.59 -27.80
CA ALA A 560 20.92 -25.79 -28.56
C ALA A 560 21.17 -25.51 -30.06
N LYS A 561 20.38 -24.62 -30.68
CA LYS A 561 20.60 -24.20 -32.07
C LYS A 561 21.84 -23.32 -32.23
N VAL A 562 22.11 -22.43 -31.27
CA VAL A 562 23.36 -21.65 -31.22
C VAL A 562 24.57 -22.58 -31.12
N GLU A 563 24.49 -23.63 -30.31
CA GLU A 563 25.58 -24.59 -30.14
C GLU A 563 25.75 -25.50 -31.38
N GLU A 564 24.67 -25.88 -32.05
CA GLU A 564 24.70 -26.54 -33.37
C GLU A 564 25.37 -25.63 -34.43
N PHE A 565 25.04 -24.34 -34.47
CA PHE A 565 25.67 -23.35 -35.35
C PHE A 565 27.16 -23.22 -35.06
N ASN A 566 27.54 -23.05 -33.79
CA ASN A 566 28.92 -22.95 -33.32
C ASN A 566 29.77 -24.20 -33.62
N SER A 567 29.13 -25.36 -33.81
CA SER A 567 29.82 -26.61 -34.19
C SER A 567 30.14 -26.70 -35.69
N ARG A 568 29.49 -25.88 -36.53
CA ARG A 568 29.61 -25.90 -37.99
C ARG A 568 30.21 -24.62 -38.59
N SER A 569 30.10 -23.50 -37.90
CA SER A 569 30.62 -22.19 -38.32
C SER A 569 32.00 -21.91 -37.72
N GLU A 570 32.84 -21.17 -38.43
CA GLU A 570 34.06 -20.57 -37.86
C GLU A 570 33.71 -19.38 -36.94
N GLU A 571 32.60 -18.69 -37.22
CA GLU A 571 32.06 -17.63 -36.36
C GLU A 571 31.28 -18.22 -35.19
N LYS A 572 31.73 -17.94 -33.97
CA LYS A 572 31.12 -18.43 -32.73
C LYS A 572 30.25 -17.36 -32.09
N GLN A 573 29.01 -17.74 -31.82
CA GLN A 573 28.02 -16.97 -31.08
C GLN A 573 27.96 -17.41 -29.61
N ILE A 574 27.62 -16.50 -28.70
CA ILE A 574 27.44 -16.86 -27.28
C ILE A 574 25.96 -17.25 -27.04
N PRO A 575 25.68 -18.41 -26.40
CA PRO A 575 24.34 -18.75 -25.95
C PRO A 575 23.75 -17.69 -25.02
N LEU A 576 22.42 -17.50 -25.02
CA LEU A 576 21.79 -16.54 -24.11
C LEU A 576 21.87 -17.05 -22.66
N PRO A 577 22.29 -16.21 -21.69
CA PRO A 577 22.38 -16.61 -20.28
C PRO A 577 21.00 -16.68 -19.63
N LEU A 578 20.89 -17.50 -18.59
CA LEU A 578 19.79 -17.44 -17.63
C LEU A 578 19.90 -16.14 -16.83
N ILE A 579 18.79 -15.46 -16.56
CA ILE A 579 18.76 -14.25 -15.73
C ILE A 579 18.09 -14.59 -14.40
N VAL A 580 18.73 -14.25 -13.28
CA VAL A 580 18.17 -14.39 -11.94
C VAL A 580 18.04 -13.00 -11.31
N VAL A 581 16.79 -12.53 -11.18
CA VAL A 581 16.45 -11.30 -10.47
C VAL A 581 16.32 -11.59 -8.98
N ILE A 582 16.99 -10.83 -8.14
CA ILE A 582 17.00 -10.99 -6.68
C ILE A 582 16.61 -9.66 -6.04
N VAL A 583 15.53 -9.67 -5.26
CA VAL A 583 15.06 -8.51 -4.48
C VAL A 583 15.18 -8.88 -3.01
N ASP A 584 16.04 -8.20 -2.22
CA ASP A 584 16.18 -8.54 -0.79
C ASP A 584 14.94 -8.14 0.03
N GLU A 585 14.40 -6.94 -0.21
CA GLU A 585 13.24 -6.41 0.51
C GLU A 585 12.20 -5.85 -0.46
N LEU A 586 11.31 -6.73 -0.91
CA LEU A 586 10.16 -6.37 -1.75
C LEU A 586 9.27 -5.30 -1.09
N ALA A 587 9.16 -5.30 0.25
CA ALA A 587 8.32 -4.35 0.97
C ALA A 587 8.71 -2.88 0.72
N ASP A 588 10.01 -2.59 0.62
CA ASP A 588 10.50 -1.22 0.43
C ASP A 588 10.25 -0.75 -1.01
N LEU A 589 10.20 -1.66 -1.99
CA LEU A 589 9.74 -1.37 -3.34
C LEU A 589 8.23 -1.11 -3.38
N MET A 590 7.44 -1.98 -2.73
CA MET A 590 5.98 -1.84 -2.67
C MET A 590 5.52 -0.56 -1.95
N MET A 591 6.30 -0.05 -1.00
CA MET A 591 6.01 1.23 -0.34
C MET A 591 6.17 2.46 -1.23
N VAL A 592 6.93 2.38 -2.32
CA VAL A 592 7.26 3.53 -3.18
C VAL A 592 6.63 3.41 -4.57
N ALA A 593 6.56 2.20 -5.12
CA ALA A 593 6.21 1.93 -6.51
C ALA A 593 5.36 0.64 -6.66
N SER A 594 4.44 0.38 -5.71
CA SER A 594 3.63 -0.85 -5.64
C SER A 594 3.08 -1.32 -6.99
N LYS A 595 2.40 -0.43 -7.72
CA LYS A 595 1.74 -0.78 -8.98
C LYS A 595 2.73 -1.26 -10.05
N GLU A 596 3.79 -0.49 -10.29
CA GLU A 596 4.81 -0.80 -11.31
C GLU A 596 5.54 -2.11 -10.98
N VAL A 597 5.88 -2.30 -9.71
CA VAL A 597 6.57 -3.49 -9.20
C VAL A 597 5.66 -4.73 -9.28
N GLU A 598 4.39 -4.60 -8.89
CA GLU A 598 3.40 -5.69 -8.97
C GLU A 598 3.09 -6.06 -10.43
N ASP A 599 2.85 -5.08 -11.31
CA ASP A 599 2.61 -5.31 -12.75
C ASP A 599 3.80 -6.04 -13.40
N ALA A 600 5.04 -5.66 -13.10
CA ALA A 600 6.24 -6.33 -13.58
C ALA A 600 6.37 -7.77 -13.04
N ILE A 601 6.15 -7.98 -11.74
CA ILE A 601 6.19 -9.32 -11.11
C ILE A 601 5.11 -10.24 -11.71
N ILE A 602 3.91 -9.72 -12.01
CA ILE A 602 2.84 -10.48 -12.67
C ILE A 602 3.26 -10.88 -14.08
N ARG A 603 3.74 -9.93 -14.91
CA ARG A 603 4.18 -10.21 -16.29
C ARG A 603 5.31 -11.24 -16.34
N LEU A 604 6.33 -11.06 -15.51
CA LEU A 604 7.43 -12.02 -15.39
C LEU A 604 6.91 -13.37 -14.90
N GLY A 605 6.14 -13.40 -13.82
CA GLY A 605 5.63 -14.64 -13.23
C GLY A 605 4.79 -15.52 -14.18
N GLN A 606 4.13 -14.90 -15.17
CA GLN A 606 3.34 -15.61 -16.19
C GLN A 606 4.16 -16.17 -17.35
N LYS A 607 5.24 -15.50 -17.76
CA LYS A 607 5.93 -15.76 -19.05
C LYS A 607 7.45 -16.00 -18.93
N ALA A 608 8.12 -15.54 -17.88
CA ALA A 608 9.58 -15.53 -17.77
C ALA A 608 10.25 -16.92 -17.80
N ARG A 609 9.51 -17.99 -17.44
CA ARG A 609 10.05 -19.36 -17.38
C ARG A 609 10.68 -19.84 -18.68
N ALA A 610 10.02 -19.67 -19.83
CA ALA A 610 10.60 -20.08 -21.12
C ALA A 610 11.66 -19.06 -21.60
N ALA A 611 11.50 -17.80 -21.19
CA ALA A 611 12.50 -16.73 -21.14
C ALA A 611 13.90 -17.16 -20.61
N GLY A 612 13.91 -18.13 -19.70
CA GLY A 612 15.06 -18.41 -18.83
C GLY A 612 15.33 -17.28 -17.84
N ILE A 613 14.27 -16.57 -17.44
CA ILE A 613 14.30 -15.47 -16.49
C ILE A 613 13.60 -15.94 -15.21
N HIS A 614 14.25 -15.72 -14.07
CA HIS A 614 13.86 -16.25 -12.77
C HIS A 614 13.84 -15.14 -11.72
N MET A 615 12.99 -15.28 -10.69
CA MET A 615 12.87 -14.27 -9.63
C MET A 615 13.02 -14.91 -8.25
N ILE A 616 13.81 -14.28 -7.38
CA ILE A 616 13.88 -14.54 -5.94
C ILE A 616 13.42 -13.26 -5.26
N LEU A 617 12.19 -13.26 -4.78
CA LEU A 617 11.57 -12.14 -4.08
C LEU A 617 11.66 -12.39 -2.59
N ALA A 618 12.49 -11.64 -1.88
CA ALA A 618 12.63 -11.74 -0.44
C ALA A 618 11.93 -10.58 0.28
N THR A 619 11.46 -10.82 1.51
CA THR A 619 10.95 -9.75 2.39
C THR A 619 11.00 -10.09 3.88
N GLN A 620 11.21 -9.08 4.72
CA GLN A 620 11.07 -9.20 6.18
C GLN A 620 9.67 -8.79 6.69
N ARG A 621 8.78 -8.30 5.83
CA ARG A 621 7.42 -7.82 6.17
C ARG A 621 6.34 -8.66 5.46
N PRO A 622 5.98 -9.84 6.00
CA PRO A 622 4.96 -10.72 5.43
C PRO A 622 3.51 -10.23 5.67
N SER A 623 3.20 -9.01 5.23
CA SER A 623 1.83 -8.46 5.19
C SER A 623 1.16 -8.69 3.84
N VAL A 624 -0.17 -8.62 3.81
CA VAL A 624 -0.98 -8.81 2.59
C VAL A 624 -0.71 -7.71 1.56
N ASP A 625 -0.35 -6.51 2.02
CA ASP A 625 -0.05 -5.35 1.16
C ASP A 625 1.29 -5.47 0.43
N VAL A 626 2.22 -6.31 0.95
CA VAL A 626 3.51 -6.64 0.32
C VAL A 626 3.41 -7.94 -0.48
N ILE A 627 2.74 -8.94 0.09
CA ILE A 627 2.57 -10.27 -0.51
C ILE A 627 1.09 -10.40 -0.93
N SER A 628 0.75 -9.70 -2.01
CA SER A 628 -0.61 -9.67 -2.53
C SER A 628 -1.09 -11.03 -3.04
N GLY A 629 -2.41 -11.17 -3.24
CA GLY A 629 -2.98 -12.36 -3.88
C GLY A 629 -2.45 -12.58 -5.31
N LEU A 630 -2.15 -11.51 -6.05
CA LEU A 630 -1.63 -11.57 -7.41
C LEU A 630 -0.16 -12.03 -7.42
N ILE A 631 0.67 -11.51 -6.53
CA ILE A 631 2.06 -11.97 -6.35
C ILE A 631 2.06 -13.46 -5.99
N LYS A 632 1.20 -13.89 -5.07
CA LYS A 632 1.10 -15.32 -4.68
C LYS A 632 0.61 -16.24 -5.80
N ALA A 633 -0.27 -15.77 -6.68
CA ALA A 633 -0.74 -16.56 -7.81
C ALA A 633 0.37 -16.83 -8.84
N ASN A 634 1.30 -15.88 -9.02
CA ASN A 634 2.37 -15.95 -10.01
C ASN A 634 3.72 -16.43 -9.43
N VAL A 635 3.89 -16.41 -8.10
CA VAL A 635 5.06 -16.92 -7.37
C VAL A 635 4.63 -18.04 -6.41
N PRO A 636 4.48 -19.28 -6.92
CA PRO A 636 3.87 -20.38 -6.17
C PRO A 636 4.85 -21.14 -5.26
N SER A 637 6.17 -21.07 -5.52
CA SER A 637 7.18 -21.73 -4.69
C SER A 637 7.63 -20.79 -3.58
N ARG A 638 7.61 -21.25 -2.32
CA ARG A 638 7.73 -20.37 -1.15
C ARG A 638 8.61 -20.95 -0.05
N ILE A 639 9.37 -20.09 0.61
CA ILE A 639 10.13 -20.36 1.82
C ILE A 639 9.63 -19.40 2.90
N ALA A 640 9.15 -19.94 4.02
CA ALA A 640 8.88 -19.18 5.23
C ALA A 640 9.91 -19.54 6.30
N PHE A 641 10.72 -18.56 6.70
CA PHE A 641 11.49 -18.62 7.95
C PHE A 641 10.57 -18.24 9.13
N ALA A 642 11.12 -18.26 10.35
CA ALA A 642 10.39 -17.87 11.54
C ALA A 642 9.74 -16.48 11.44
N VAL A 643 8.45 -16.42 11.79
CA VAL A 643 7.63 -15.20 11.81
C VAL A 643 6.98 -14.99 13.17
N SER A 644 6.53 -13.77 13.44
CA SER A 644 5.93 -13.38 14.72
C SER A 644 4.53 -13.96 14.97
N SER A 645 3.76 -14.30 13.92
CA SER A 645 2.36 -14.70 14.07
C SER A 645 1.87 -15.71 13.02
N GLY A 646 0.83 -16.47 13.36
CA GLY A 646 0.14 -17.34 12.40
C GLY A 646 -0.61 -16.57 11.29
N THR A 647 -0.88 -15.28 11.48
CA THR A 647 -1.30 -14.38 10.39
C THR A 647 -0.22 -14.24 9.34
N ASP A 648 1.02 -13.96 9.76
CA ASP A 648 2.18 -13.84 8.87
C ASP A 648 2.47 -15.17 8.16
N SER A 649 2.38 -16.30 8.88
CA SER A 649 2.53 -17.65 8.28
C SER A 649 1.52 -17.88 7.16
N ARG A 650 0.24 -17.51 7.38
CA ARG A 650 -0.80 -17.61 6.35
C ARG A 650 -0.63 -16.63 5.22
N THR A 651 -0.06 -15.44 5.45
CA THR A 651 0.31 -14.54 4.36
C THR A 651 1.26 -15.26 3.41
N ILE A 652 2.30 -15.93 3.92
CA ILE A 652 3.34 -16.58 3.10
C ILE A 652 2.88 -17.93 2.54
N LEU A 653 2.49 -18.87 3.39
CA LEU A 653 2.29 -20.29 3.03
C LEU A 653 0.84 -20.66 2.69
N ASP A 654 -0.11 -19.76 2.92
CA ASP A 654 -1.56 -20.00 2.97
C ASP A 654 -2.02 -20.89 4.17
N GLU A 655 -1.10 -21.26 5.06
CA GLU A 655 -1.36 -22.07 6.28
C GLU A 655 -0.51 -21.63 7.49
N ASN A 656 -0.91 -22.03 8.70
CA ASN A 656 -0.14 -21.79 9.94
C ASN A 656 1.03 -22.78 10.05
N GLY A 657 2.10 -22.38 10.72
CA GLY A 657 3.22 -23.24 11.07
C GLY A 657 4.58 -22.55 11.09
N ALA A 658 4.75 -21.44 10.35
CA ALA A 658 6.00 -20.69 10.33
C ALA A 658 6.24 -19.90 11.64
N GLU A 659 5.18 -19.59 12.38
CA GLU A 659 5.26 -19.01 13.74
C GLU A 659 5.87 -19.97 14.77
N LYS A 660 5.90 -21.27 14.47
CA LYS A 660 6.44 -22.34 15.33
C LYS A 660 7.91 -22.69 15.03
N LEU A 661 8.54 -21.93 14.14
CA LEU A 661 9.94 -22.11 13.77
C LEU A 661 10.87 -21.48 14.82
N LEU A 662 12.09 -22.02 14.91
CA LEU A 662 13.08 -21.64 15.91
C LEU A 662 13.93 -20.43 15.51
N GLY A 663 13.84 -20.01 14.25
CA GLY A 663 14.73 -19.03 13.63
C GLY A 663 16.09 -19.65 13.32
N ARG A 664 17.12 -18.80 13.12
CA ARG A 664 18.50 -19.25 12.80
C ARG A 664 18.58 -20.26 11.64
N GLY A 665 17.79 -20.04 10.59
CA GLY A 665 17.76 -20.88 9.39
C GLY A 665 16.72 -22.02 9.40
N ASP A 666 15.98 -22.22 10.49
CA ASP A 666 14.82 -23.14 10.52
C ASP A 666 13.68 -22.55 9.67
N MET A 667 13.22 -23.31 8.67
CA MET A 667 12.27 -22.86 7.64
C MET A 667 11.24 -23.93 7.25
N LEU A 668 10.15 -23.47 6.66
CA LEU A 668 9.17 -24.27 5.92
C LEU A 668 9.31 -23.97 4.42
N PHE A 669 9.62 -25.00 3.63
CA PHE A 669 9.71 -24.93 2.18
C PHE A 669 8.48 -25.58 1.52
N LYS A 670 7.77 -24.81 0.68
CA LYS A 670 6.60 -25.24 -0.09
C LYS A 670 6.93 -25.12 -1.59
N PRO A 671 7.40 -26.18 -2.25
CA PRO A 671 7.62 -26.18 -3.70
C PRO A 671 6.29 -26.19 -4.46
N ILE A 672 6.29 -25.77 -5.73
CA ILE A 672 5.09 -25.81 -6.59
C ILE A 672 4.48 -27.22 -6.72
N ASP A 673 5.32 -28.26 -6.65
CA ASP A 673 4.96 -29.66 -6.89
C ASP A 673 4.39 -30.37 -5.63
N GLU A 674 4.40 -29.75 -4.43
CA GLU A 674 3.92 -30.37 -3.17
C GLU A 674 2.86 -29.51 -2.44
N ASN A 675 1.75 -30.13 -2.02
CA ASN A 675 0.64 -29.44 -1.33
C ASN A 675 0.98 -28.96 0.09
N HIS A 676 1.98 -29.58 0.75
CA HIS A 676 2.31 -29.34 2.15
C HIS A 676 3.77 -28.89 2.31
N PRO A 677 4.06 -27.93 3.20
CA PRO A 677 5.41 -27.45 3.43
C PRO A 677 6.26 -28.48 4.20
N VAL A 678 7.48 -28.70 3.70
CA VAL A 678 8.50 -29.53 4.33
C VAL A 678 9.39 -28.66 5.22
N ARG A 679 9.60 -29.06 6.48
CA ARG A 679 10.50 -28.36 7.40
C ARG A 679 11.96 -28.69 7.10
N LEU A 680 12.78 -27.66 6.93
CA LEU A 680 14.21 -27.74 6.64
C LEU A 680 15.00 -26.85 7.61
N GLN A 681 16.20 -27.28 7.98
CA GLN A 681 17.23 -26.40 8.52
C GLN A 681 18.14 -25.95 7.37
N GLY A 682 18.14 -24.66 7.07
CA GLY A 682 18.98 -24.05 6.05
C GLY A 682 20.48 -24.15 6.35
N SER A 683 21.29 -24.12 5.30
CA SER A 683 22.74 -23.92 5.42
C SER A 683 23.06 -22.57 6.03
N PHE A 684 24.07 -22.57 6.89
CA PHE A 684 24.77 -21.39 7.34
C PHE A 684 26.03 -21.18 6.50
N ILE A 685 26.16 -19.99 5.93
CA ILE A 685 27.36 -19.44 5.31
C ILE A 685 27.71 -18.16 6.11
N SER A 686 28.98 -17.94 6.43
CA SER A 686 29.43 -16.70 7.07
C SER A 686 29.75 -15.61 6.05
N ASP A 687 29.71 -14.36 6.48
CA ASP A 687 30.03 -13.21 5.62
C ASP A 687 31.47 -13.34 5.06
N ASP A 688 32.44 -13.78 5.87
CA ASP A 688 33.80 -14.15 5.46
C ASP A 688 33.85 -15.19 4.31
N ASP A 689 32.94 -16.19 4.32
CA ASP A 689 32.86 -17.21 3.25
C ASP A 689 32.27 -16.60 1.96
N VAL A 690 31.31 -15.67 2.08
CA VAL A 690 30.74 -14.93 0.94
C VAL A 690 31.80 -14.02 0.31
N GLU A 691 32.52 -13.25 1.13
CA GLU A 691 33.62 -12.38 0.68
C GLU A 691 34.73 -13.19 -0.01
N ALA A 692 35.08 -14.38 0.51
CA ALA A 692 36.07 -15.25 -0.11
C ALA A 692 35.67 -15.73 -1.52
N ILE A 693 34.40 -16.09 -1.74
CA ILE A 693 33.89 -16.42 -3.08
C ILE A 693 33.92 -15.18 -3.98
N VAL A 694 33.38 -14.06 -3.49
CA VAL A 694 33.24 -12.83 -4.28
C VAL A 694 34.60 -12.28 -4.71
N GLY A 695 35.59 -12.27 -3.80
CA GLY A 695 36.98 -11.90 -4.12
C GLY A 695 37.59 -12.81 -5.18
N PHE A 696 37.49 -14.14 -4.99
CA PHE A 696 37.99 -15.12 -5.97
C PHE A 696 37.37 -14.98 -7.38
N ILE A 697 36.14 -14.44 -7.46
CA ILE A 697 35.45 -14.18 -8.72
C ILE A 697 35.90 -12.84 -9.33
N LYS A 698 35.99 -11.77 -8.53
CA LYS A 698 36.46 -10.45 -8.96
C LYS A 698 37.90 -10.46 -9.47
N ASP A 699 38.77 -11.23 -8.82
CA ASP A 699 40.18 -11.41 -9.21
C ASP A 699 40.37 -12.01 -10.63
N GLN A 700 39.30 -12.52 -11.26
CA GLN A 700 39.35 -13.16 -12.59
C GLN A 700 38.85 -12.27 -13.74
N ALA A 701 37.88 -11.38 -13.49
CA ALA A 701 37.29 -10.52 -14.51
C ALA A 701 36.51 -9.35 -13.87
N ASP A 702 36.65 -8.16 -14.47
CA ASP A 702 35.84 -6.98 -14.14
C ASP A 702 34.37 -7.15 -14.57
N ALA A 703 33.48 -6.32 -14.02
CA ALA A 703 32.07 -6.32 -14.39
C ALA A 703 31.81 -5.66 -15.76
N ASP A 704 31.22 -6.43 -16.68
CA ASP A 704 30.65 -5.98 -17.95
C ASP A 704 29.15 -5.71 -17.74
N TYR A 705 28.82 -4.45 -17.43
CA TYR A 705 27.45 -3.97 -17.22
C TYR A 705 26.77 -3.63 -18.55
N ASP A 706 25.52 -4.07 -18.71
CA ASP A 706 24.73 -3.93 -19.94
C ASP A 706 23.85 -2.66 -19.85
N GLU A 707 24.23 -1.62 -20.61
CA GLU A 707 23.53 -0.33 -20.67
C GLU A 707 22.04 -0.46 -21.05
N SER A 708 21.63 -1.52 -21.74
CA SER A 708 20.21 -1.71 -22.11
C SER A 708 19.30 -1.95 -20.91
N PHE A 709 19.87 -2.43 -19.80
CA PHE A 709 19.18 -2.63 -18.52
C PHE A 709 19.28 -1.44 -17.56
N ASP A 710 20.01 -0.36 -17.92
CA ASP A 710 20.10 0.82 -17.06
C ASP A 710 18.71 1.47 -16.88
N PRO A 711 18.19 1.59 -15.64
CA PRO A 711 16.94 2.32 -15.36
C PRO A 711 17.07 3.85 -15.50
N GLY A 712 18.28 4.35 -15.77
CA GLY A 712 18.63 5.75 -15.89
C GLY A 712 18.69 6.47 -14.54
N GLU A 713 18.81 7.80 -14.57
CA GLU A 713 18.64 8.61 -13.38
C GLU A 713 17.16 8.87 -13.06
N VAL A 714 16.87 8.98 -11.77
CA VAL A 714 15.60 9.53 -11.26
C VAL A 714 15.96 10.85 -10.63
N ALA A 715 15.41 11.94 -11.17
CA ALA A 715 15.55 13.25 -10.57
C ALA A 715 14.92 13.24 -9.17
N GLU A 716 15.65 13.69 -8.15
CA GLU A 716 15.21 13.67 -6.74
C GLU A 716 14.03 14.62 -6.42
N GLY A 717 13.47 15.30 -7.43
CA GLY A 717 12.38 16.26 -7.29
C GLY A 717 10.96 15.69 -7.48
N ASP A 718 10.80 14.44 -7.94
CA ASP A 718 9.48 13.91 -8.33
C ASP A 718 8.69 13.34 -7.14
N GLY A 719 8.31 14.27 -6.25
CA GLY A 719 7.31 14.10 -5.21
C GLY A 719 5.99 14.72 -5.64
N ASP A 720 5.00 13.86 -5.85
CA ASP A 720 3.62 14.21 -6.24
C ASP A 720 3.44 14.85 -7.64
N SER A 721 3.87 14.12 -8.68
CA SER A 721 3.30 14.29 -10.02
C SER A 721 2.90 12.94 -10.62
N GLY A 722 1.65 12.83 -11.07
CA GLY A 722 1.13 11.62 -11.73
C GLY A 722 1.29 11.73 -13.23
N PHE A 723 2.03 10.79 -13.83
CA PHE A 723 2.22 10.66 -15.29
C PHE A 723 2.72 11.95 -15.98
N GLY A 724 4.04 12.15 -15.90
CA GLY A 724 4.83 12.84 -16.93
C GLY A 724 5.61 11.81 -17.73
N ASP A 725 5.13 11.47 -18.93
CA ASP A 725 5.95 10.80 -19.93
C ASP A 725 7.05 11.78 -20.41
N ALA A 726 8.21 11.26 -20.82
CA ALA A 726 9.26 12.07 -21.45
C ALA A 726 8.96 12.37 -22.93
N GLY A 727 7.93 11.75 -23.50
CA GLY A 727 7.16 12.33 -24.60
C GLY A 727 6.17 13.37 -24.08
N GLY A 728 6.17 14.58 -24.67
CA GLY A 728 5.15 15.60 -24.40
C GLY A 728 3.74 15.10 -24.72
N ASP A 729 2.70 15.84 -24.30
CA ASP A 729 1.32 15.36 -24.41
C ASP A 729 1.01 14.93 -25.87
N PRO A 730 0.44 13.74 -26.12
CA PRO A 730 0.15 13.28 -27.48
C PRO A 730 -0.69 14.25 -28.33
N LEU A 731 -1.46 15.13 -27.69
CA LEU A 731 -2.27 16.17 -28.33
C LEU A 731 -1.52 17.50 -28.52
N PHE A 732 -0.23 17.59 -28.18
CA PHE A 732 0.58 18.80 -28.30
C PHE A 732 0.62 19.33 -29.73
N ASN A 733 0.81 18.46 -30.73
CA ASN A 733 0.85 18.85 -32.14
C ASN A 733 -0.52 19.35 -32.64
N GLU A 734 -1.61 18.73 -32.19
CA GLU A 734 -2.98 19.18 -32.49
C GLU A 734 -3.32 20.51 -31.80
N ALA A 735 -2.88 20.68 -30.55
CA ALA A 735 -3.04 21.92 -29.79
C ALA A 735 -2.22 23.07 -30.41
N ARG A 736 -0.99 22.80 -30.87
CA ARG A 736 -0.15 23.74 -31.61
C ARG A 736 -0.82 24.16 -32.92
N ALA A 737 -1.24 23.21 -33.74
CA ALA A 737 -1.93 23.48 -35.00
C ALA A 737 -3.20 24.34 -34.76
N LEU A 738 -4.04 23.96 -33.80
CA LEU A 738 -5.24 24.69 -33.43
C LEU A 738 -4.94 26.13 -32.96
N VAL A 739 -3.90 26.33 -32.16
CA VAL A 739 -3.53 27.65 -31.65
C VAL A 739 -2.94 28.55 -32.74
N VAL A 740 -2.12 28.00 -33.64
CA VAL A 740 -1.56 28.72 -34.80
C VAL A 740 -2.65 29.05 -35.83
N GLU A 741 -3.60 28.14 -36.08
CA GLU A 741 -4.76 28.37 -36.96
C GLU A 741 -5.70 29.45 -36.41
N THR A 742 -6.04 29.38 -35.12
CA THR A 742 -7.05 30.27 -34.51
C THR A 742 -6.46 31.57 -33.94
N GLN A 743 -5.13 31.69 -33.89
CA GLN A 743 -4.37 32.81 -33.34
C GLN A 743 -4.79 33.22 -31.91
N LYS A 744 -5.32 32.27 -31.11
CA LYS A 744 -5.89 32.52 -29.77
C LYS A 744 -5.58 31.36 -28.82
N ALA A 745 -4.63 31.54 -27.92
CA ALA A 745 -4.27 30.53 -26.94
C ALA A 745 -5.05 30.70 -25.61
N SER A 746 -5.90 29.72 -25.26
CA SER A 746 -6.53 29.64 -23.94
C SER A 746 -6.90 28.21 -23.54
N ALA A 747 -6.73 27.86 -22.26
CA ALA A 747 -7.05 26.53 -21.74
C ALA A 747 -8.51 26.12 -22.01
N SER A 748 -9.46 27.04 -21.87
CA SER A 748 -10.89 26.79 -22.14
C SER A 748 -11.19 26.50 -23.62
N MET A 749 -10.39 27.03 -24.56
CA MET A 749 -10.51 26.67 -25.98
C MET A 749 -9.98 25.26 -26.23
N ILE A 750 -8.76 24.97 -25.77
CA ILE A 750 -8.11 23.66 -25.89
C ILE A 750 -9.01 22.56 -25.29
N GLN A 751 -9.55 22.79 -24.08
CA GLN A 751 -10.53 21.92 -23.44
C GLN A 751 -11.76 21.62 -24.31
N ARG A 752 -12.34 22.63 -24.97
CA ARG A 752 -13.54 22.46 -25.80
C ARG A 752 -13.27 21.87 -27.19
N ARG A 753 -12.11 22.14 -27.79
CA ARG A 753 -11.77 21.71 -29.15
C ARG A 753 -11.15 20.32 -29.19
N LEU A 754 -10.30 19.99 -28.23
CA LEU A 754 -9.64 18.68 -28.11
C LEU A 754 -10.31 17.76 -27.09
N SER A 755 -11.46 18.16 -26.53
CA SER A 755 -12.24 17.38 -25.54
C SER A 755 -11.45 16.93 -24.29
N VAL A 756 -10.42 17.68 -23.90
CA VAL A 756 -9.54 17.37 -22.77
C VAL A 756 -9.99 18.03 -21.46
N GLY A 757 -9.73 17.37 -20.33
CA GLY A 757 -10.00 17.95 -19.00
C GLY A 757 -9.13 19.19 -18.71
N PHE A 758 -9.63 20.09 -17.86
CA PHE A 758 -8.99 21.38 -17.54
C PHE A 758 -7.49 21.26 -17.19
N ASN A 759 -7.12 20.35 -16.28
CA ASN A 759 -5.72 20.15 -15.87
C ASN A 759 -4.79 19.65 -17.01
N ARG A 760 -5.35 19.06 -18.07
CA ARG A 760 -4.59 18.66 -19.27
C ARG A 760 -4.51 19.82 -20.27
N ALA A 761 -5.60 20.59 -20.42
CA ALA A 761 -5.58 21.83 -21.21
C ALA A 761 -4.60 22.88 -20.66
N THR A 762 -4.44 22.97 -19.33
CA THR A 762 -3.45 23.87 -18.70
C THR A 762 -2.02 23.39 -18.96
N ARG A 763 -1.74 22.09 -18.83
CA ARG A 763 -0.42 21.53 -19.20
C ARG A 763 -0.07 21.75 -20.67
N LEU A 764 -1.02 21.51 -21.59
CA LEU A 764 -0.84 21.84 -23.01
C LEU A 764 -0.53 23.33 -23.23
N MET A 765 -1.13 24.25 -22.48
CA MET A 765 -0.79 25.69 -22.54
C MET A 765 0.63 26.00 -22.01
N GLU A 766 1.09 25.29 -20.98
CA GLU A 766 2.44 25.42 -20.42
C GLU A 766 3.50 24.81 -21.36
N GLU A 767 3.21 23.66 -21.96
CA GLU A 767 4.06 23.03 -22.99
C GLU A 767 4.18 23.93 -24.24
N LEU A 768 3.08 24.55 -24.70
CA LEU A 768 3.10 25.49 -25.83
C LEU A 768 3.87 26.79 -25.51
N GLU A 769 3.88 27.23 -24.26
CA GLU A 769 4.69 28.36 -23.78
C GLU A 769 6.17 27.98 -23.74
N ALA A 770 6.50 26.82 -23.18
CA ALA A 770 7.86 26.29 -23.11
C ALA A 770 8.47 26.02 -24.51
N ALA A 771 7.64 25.60 -25.47
CA ALA A 771 8.02 25.43 -26.87
C ALA A 771 8.09 26.74 -27.68
N GLY A 772 7.77 27.89 -27.08
CA GLY A 772 7.82 29.20 -27.74
C GLY A 772 6.70 29.46 -28.76
N VAL A 773 5.67 28.62 -28.82
CA VAL A 773 4.51 28.79 -29.71
C VAL A 773 3.62 29.94 -29.22
N ILE A 774 3.55 30.14 -27.90
CA ILE A 774 2.75 31.20 -27.26
C ILE A 774 3.57 31.97 -26.22
N GLY A 775 3.21 33.23 -26.02
CA GLY A 775 3.83 34.11 -25.03
C GLY A 775 3.32 33.85 -23.60
N PRO A 776 3.92 34.55 -22.60
CA PRO A 776 3.58 34.38 -21.20
C PRO A 776 2.17 34.82 -20.82
N ALA A 777 1.74 34.46 -19.61
CA ALA A 777 0.37 34.69 -19.14
C ALA A 777 0.02 36.17 -18.90
N GLU A 778 -0.74 36.79 -19.82
CA GLU A 778 -1.29 38.15 -19.70
C GLU A 778 -2.62 38.20 -18.89
N GLY A 779 -2.59 37.66 -17.67
CA GLY A 779 -3.74 37.71 -16.74
C GLY A 779 -4.98 36.96 -17.25
N THR A 780 -6.09 37.68 -17.48
CA THR A 780 -7.36 37.11 -17.96
C THR A 780 -7.53 37.14 -19.48
N LYS A 781 -6.58 37.71 -20.23
CA LYS A 781 -6.63 37.73 -21.70
C LYS A 781 -6.09 36.41 -22.29
N PRO A 782 -6.52 36.00 -23.50
CA PRO A 782 -5.88 34.92 -24.24
C PRO A 782 -4.38 35.21 -24.42
N ARG A 783 -3.52 34.21 -24.30
CA ARG A 783 -2.08 34.41 -24.50
C ARG A 783 -1.79 34.69 -25.98
N LYS A 784 -0.84 35.59 -26.23
CA LYS A 784 -0.42 35.96 -27.59
C LYS A 784 0.26 34.78 -28.26
N VAL A 785 -0.11 34.46 -29.50
CA VAL A 785 0.59 33.44 -30.30
C VAL A 785 1.84 34.08 -30.89
N LEU A 786 2.96 33.38 -30.84
CA LEU A 786 4.28 33.83 -31.30
C LEU A 786 4.68 33.18 -32.63
N GLU A 787 4.04 32.06 -32.98
CA GLU A 787 4.25 31.33 -34.23
C GLU A 787 3.17 31.71 -35.28
N THR A 788 3.61 32.24 -36.42
CA THR A 788 2.81 32.46 -37.62
C THR A 788 2.94 31.26 -38.58
N GLN A 789 1.90 31.04 -39.42
CA GLN A 789 1.86 29.97 -40.43
C GLN A 789 3.06 29.97 -41.39
#